data_AF-A0AA43CWH7-F1
#
_entry.id   AF-A0AA43CWH7-F1
#
_cell.length_a   1.000
_cell.length_b   1.000
_cell.length_c   1.000
_cell.angle_alpha   90.00
_cell.angle_beta   90.00
_cell.angle_gamma   90.00
#
_symmetry.space_group_name_H-M   'P 1'
#
loop_
_entity.id
_entity.type
_entity.pdbx_description
1 polymer ?
#
loop_
_entity_poly.entity_id
_entity_poly.type
_entity_poly.pdbx_seq_one_letter_code
_entity_poly.pdbx_strand_id
1 'polypeptide(L)'
;RLDQPLTINRDPARHDMTGQTGQIISPQKISNSGLNIAGKAELTHAFDVHADRVVSCVNCHYSLNNPVYFQQRSESRPSHLDFDPRRLTSADYLTRPLHQLAKGSSSRGLEATSSENSMRRCESCHDASQVHEWLPYKRGHFAALACESCHVPKMYGPALQVLDQTLVDSKGQPLRYYRDVEGDPTTADSLIQGFSPAMLVRENVGGERKLAPFNLVTHWFWTAGSPREAVTEEQLLGALYRNGRLDADLQRLLDANDDGAIGRSELQLQSGDAVARVRQLLENAGLEQAVLAGEVIPYSISHSVVNGRWATRDCRSCHGEDSILAGSMELSGFLPDDRLPAMTRHAGIGAGGLIAGGMNGGARFIADVGAEGFYVIGLSGLDWVDLAGLAMFFGISLGVTGHALARYVANRRRPRKNGPTRKVHMYDAYERIWHWLQASAILLLIFTGLVIHKPHLFGMFSFEYIVQVHNVLGFILLINAALALFYTLASGTIKRFFPEKDNFFGRAFEQAMFYSKGIFAGDAHPLEKTKQNRLNPLQQITYLAILNILLPAQVITGVLIWGMQEWPQLAATVGGLPVLAPIHTFLAWAFSAFIVMHVYLTTTGEKPLSGIKSMISGWEDMEEHHGNTESVKETAHV
;
A
#
# COMPACT_ATOMS: atom_id res chain seq x y z
N ARG A 1 -23.39 -25.28 22.34
CA ARG A 1 -24.40 -24.89 23.35
C ARG A 1 -24.26 -23.38 23.51
N LEU A 2 -25.21 -22.60 22.98
CA LEU A 2 -25.14 -21.12 23.02
C LEU A 2 -25.48 -20.56 24.41
N ASP A 3 -26.14 -21.37 25.21
CA ASP A 3 -26.54 -21.18 26.61
C ASP A 3 -25.36 -21.16 27.59
N GLN A 4 -24.20 -21.70 27.19
CA GLN A 4 -22.98 -21.66 27.97
C GLN A 4 -22.02 -20.60 27.38
N PRO A 5 -21.59 -19.60 28.16
CA PRO A 5 -20.57 -18.66 27.73
C PRO A 5 -19.29 -19.39 27.31
N LEU A 6 -18.75 -19.07 26.13
CA LEU A 6 -17.50 -19.63 25.64
C LEU A 6 -16.36 -19.15 26.52
N THR A 7 -15.67 -20.08 27.18
CA THR A 7 -14.47 -19.82 27.98
C THR A 7 -13.30 -20.63 27.44
N ILE A 8 -12.08 -20.11 27.58
CA ILE A 8 -10.84 -20.85 27.30
C ILE A 8 -10.24 -21.25 28.66
N ASN A 9 -10.99 -22.03 29.45
CA ASN A 9 -10.55 -22.50 30.78
C ASN A 9 -9.55 -23.68 30.69
N ARG A 10 -9.05 -23.98 29.49
CA ARG A 10 -8.05 -25.02 29.24
C ARG A 10 -6.85 -24.34 28.60
N ASP A 11 -5.66 -24.80 28.97
CA ASP A 11 -4.40 -24.40 28.35
C ASP A 11 -4.56 -24.23 26.82
N PRO A 12 -4.42 -23.02 26.27
CA PRO A 12 -4.56 -22.76 24.84
C PRO A 12 -3.62 -23.61 24.00
N ALA A 13 -2.51 -24.11 24.56
CA ALA A 13 -1.60 -25.03 23.89
C ALA A 13 -2.25 -26.38 23.54
N ARG A 14 -3.39 -26.74 24.16
CA ARG A 14 -4.16 -27.95 23.79
C ARG A 14 -5.05 -27.73 22.56
N HIS A 15 -5.15 -26.50 22.08
CA HIS A 15 -5.95 -26.10 20.94
C HIS A 15 -5.04 -25.46 19.89
N ASP A 16 -4.30 -26.27 19.13
CA ASP A 16 -3.25 -25.81 18.21
C ASP A 16 -3.64 -24.56 17.40
N MET A 17 -4.84 -24.53 16.82
CA MET A 17 -5.32 -23.37 16.07
C MET A 17 -5.49 -22.12 16.96
N THR A 18 -6.28 -22.19 18.03
CA THR A 18 -6.53 -21.05 18.92
C THR A 18 -5.24 -20.60 19.60
N GLY A 19 -4.45 -21.55 20.11
CA GLY A 19 -3.16 -21.27 20.74
C GLY A 19 -2.16 -20.62 19.79
N GLN A 20 -2.01 -21.09 18.54
CA GLN A 20 -1.02 -20.54 17.61
C GLN A 20 -1.45 -19.24 16.94
N THR A 21 -2.75 -19.01 16.75
CA THR A 21 -3.24 -17.92 15.89
C THR A 21 -4.33 -17.04 16.50
N GLY A 22 -4.89 -17.43 17.65
CA GLY A 22 -6.03 -16.75 18.26
C GLY A 22 -7.35 -17.02 17.55
N GLN A 23 -7.39 -17.90 16.55
CA GLN A 23 -8.61 -18.22 15.81
C GLN A 23 -9.60 -18.97 16.72
N ILE A 24 -10.84 -18.45 16.77
CA ILE A 24 -11.96 -19.05 17.50
C ILE A 24 -13.11 -19.29 16.52
N ILE A 25 -13.53 -20.55 16.39
CA ILE A 25 -14.66 -20.93 15.54
C ILE A 25 -15.88 -21.10 16.45
N SER A 26 -16.69 -20.05 16.57
CA SER A 26 -17.90 -20.10 17.40
C SER A 26 -19.00 -19.18 16.85
N PRO A 27 -20.27 -19.64 16.82
CA PRO A 27 -21.41 -18.79 16.48
C PRO A 27 -21.78 -17.82 17.62
N GLN A 28 -21.19 -17.97 18.81
CA GLN A 28 -21.52 -17.11 19.93
C GLN A 28 -20.96 -15.70 19.71
N LYS A 29 -21.77 -14.69 20.01
CA LYS A 29 -21.34 -13.30 20.03
C LYS A 29 -20.23 -13.09 21.04
N ILE A 30 -19.20 -12.31 20.69
CA ILE A 30 -18.07 -12.02 21.56
C ILE A 30 -18.57 -11.38 22.88
N SER A 31 -19.55 -10.47 22.79
CA SER A 31 -20.22 -9.85 23.93
C SER A 31 -20.82 -10.86 24.93
N ASN A 32 -21.20 -12.05 24.46
CA ASN A 32 -21.86 -13.09 25.26
C ASN A 32 -20.89 -14.20 25.70
N SER A 33 -19.61 -14.11 25.30
CA SER A 33 -18.59 -15.08 25.70
C SER A 33 -18.30 -15.00 27.20
N GLY A 34 -17.60 -15.99 27.74
CA GLY A 34 -17.03 -15.95 29.09
C GLY A 34 -15.64 -15.33 29.13
N LEU A 35 -15.07 -14.91 28.00
CA LEU A 35 -13.74 -14.31 27.91
C LEU A 35 -13.76 -12.86 28.39
N ASN A 36 -12.73 -12.42 29.10
CA ASN A 36 -12.55 -11.02 29.49
C ASN A 36 -11.80 -10.29 28.37
N ILE A 37 -12.56 -9.59 27.51
CA ILE A 37 -12.06 -8.94 26.29
C ILE A 37 -12.24 -7.42 26.43
N ALA A 38 -11.24 -6.65 26.01
CA ALA A 38 -11.33 -5.20 25.99
C ALA A 38 -12.47 -4.72 25.08
N GLY A 39 -13.32 -3.81 25.58
CA GLY A 39 -14.46 -3.29 24.82
C GLY A 39 -15.56 -4.33 24.50
N LYS A 40 -15.57 -5.48 25.17
CA LYS A 40 -16.46 -6.62 24.88
C LYS A 40 -17.94 -6.29 24.69
N ALA A 41 -18.47 -5.31 25.43
CA ALA A 41 -19.88 -4.92 25.33
C ALA A 41 -20.27 -4.42 23.92
N GLU A 42 -19.32 -3.85 23.18
CA GLU A 42 -19.53 -3.33 21.83
C GLU A 42 -19.39 -4.42 20.76
N LEU A 43 -18.69 -5.52 21.06
CA LEU A 43 -18.39 -6.61 20.14
C LEU A 43 -19.60 -7.55 19.95
N THR A 44 -20.64 -7.06 19.29
CA THR A 44 -21.92 -7.78 19.12
C THR A 44 -21.94 -8.79 17.96
N HIS A 45 -20.79 -9.06 17.34
CA HIS A 45 -20.65 -10.08 16.29
C HIS A 45 -20.16 -11.42 16.85
N ALA A 46 -20.41 -12.51 16.12
CA ALA A 46 -19.86 -13.82 16.44
C ALA A 46 -18.33 -13.85 16.29
N PHE A 47 -17.67 -14.79 16.96
CA PHE A 47 -16.24 -15.03 16.72
C PHE A 47 -15.97 -15.38 15.27
N ASP A 48 -16.81 -16.24 14.67
CA ASP A 48 -16.71 -16.57 13.24
C ASP A 48 -18.09 -16.54 12.57
N VAL A 49 -18.22 -15.74 11.51
CA VAL A 49 -19.47 -15.57 10.76
C VAL A 49 -19.92 -16.86 10.08
N HIS A 50 -19.00 -17.73 9.67
CA HIS A 50 -19.36 -18.99 9.04
C HIS A 50 -20.04 -19.92 10.05
N ALA A 51 -19.52 -19.95 11.28
CA ALA A 51 -20.14 -20.70 12.37
C ALA A 51 -21.54 -20.14 12.71
N ASP A 52 -21.70 -18.81 12.79
CA ASP A 52 -22.98 -18.13 13.00
C ASP A 52 -24.01 -18.43 11.89
N ARG A 53 -23.53 -18.61 10.65
CA ARG A 53 -24.34 -18.99 9.49
C ARG A 53 -24.48 -20.50 9.29
N VAL A 54 -24.05 -21.31 10.25
CA VAL A 54 -24.18 -22.78 10.25
C VAL A 54 -23.48 -23.42 9.04
N VAL A 55 -22.41 -22.80 8.56
CA VAL A 55 -21.53 -23.41 7.56
C VAL A 55 -20.75 -24.53 8.24
N SER A 56 -20.89 -25.75 7.73
CA SER A 56 -20.22 -26.93 8.29
C SER A 56 -18.74 -26.96 7.90
N CYS A 57 -17.86 -27.38 8.83
CA CYS A 57 -16.41 -27.47 8.58
C CYS A 57 -16.08 -28.30 7.33
N VAL A 58 -16.84 -29.37 7.06
CA VAL A 58 -16.62 -30.25 5.89
C VAL A 58 -16.89 -29.56 4.55
N ASN A 59 -17.58 -28.43 4.54
CA ASN A 59 -17.79 -27.66 3.31
C ASN A 59 -16.50 -26.99 2.81
N CYS A 60 -15.53 -26.79 3.71
CA CYS A 60 -14.20 -26.25 3.43
C CYS A 60 -13.11 -27.33 3.57
N HIS A 61 -13.21 -28.16 4.61
CA HIS A 61 -12.33 -29.28 4.94
C HIS A 61 -12.92 -30.62 4.51
N TYR A 62 -13.13 -30.80 3.20
CA TYR A 62 -13.63 -32.06 2.66
C TYR A 62 -12.47 -33.03 2.39
N SER A 63 -12.78 -34.32 2.40
CA SER A 63 -11.88 -35.33 1.85
C SER A 63 -11.69 -35.09 0.35
N LEU A 64 -10.44 -35.06 -0.13
CA LEU A 64 -10.14 -34.69 -1.53
C LEU A 64 -10.74 -35.63 -2.57
N ASN A 65 -11.05 -36.88 -2.18
CA ASN A 65 -11.68 -37.86 -3.05
C ASN A 65 -13.21 -38.00 -2.80
N ASN A 66 -13.81 -37.10 -2.01
CA ASN A 66 -15.25 -37.11 -1.76
C ASN A 66 -16.03 -36.77 -3.04
N PRO A 67 -16.92 -37.66 -3.53
CA PRO A 67 -17.59 -37.49 -4.81
C PRO A 67 -18.63 -36.36 -4.85
N VAL A 68 -19.11 -35.89 -3.68
CA VAL A 68 -20.02 -34.74 -3.57
C VAL A 68 -19.28 -33.42 -3.80
N TYR A 69 -18.05 -33.33 -3.28
CA TYR A 69 -17.22 -32.13 -3.38
C TYR A 69 -16.18 -32.20 -4.49
N PHE A 70 -16.06 -33.35 -5.16
CA PHE A 70 -15.13 -33.59 -6.25
C PHE A 70 -15.31 -32.56 -7.35
N GLN A 71 -14.29 -31.71 -7.50
CA GLN A 71 -14.11 -30.87 -8.66
C GLN A 71 -12.93 -31.41 -9.43
N GLN A 72 -13.17 -31.83 -10.66
CA GLN A 72 -12.12 -32.34 -11.50
C GLN A 72 -11.18 -31.20 -11.92
N ARG A 73 -9.88 -31.38 -11.67
CA ARG A 73 -8.87 -30.41 -12.12
C ARG A 73 -8.79 -30.41 -13.64
N SER A 74 -8.79 -29.22 -14.23
CA SER A 74 -8.68 -28.99 -15.68
C SER A 74 -7.50 -29.72 -16.31
N GLU A 75 -6.37 -29.78 -15.60
CA GLU A 75 -5.13 -30.43 -16.07
C GLU A 75 -5.23 -31.95 -16.12
N SER A 76 -6.12 -32.52 -15.29
CA SER A 76 -6.33 -33.97 -15.17
C SER A 76 -7.46 -34.50 -16.06
N ARG A 77 -8.31 -33.59 -16.56
CA ARG A 77 -9.43 -33.92 -17.43
C ARG A 77 -8.93 -33.98 -18.87
N PRO A 78 -9.03 -35.15 -19.55
CA PRO A 78 -8.69 -35.25 -20.96
C PRO A 78 -9.47 -34.18 -21.74
N SER A 79 -8.77 -33.48 -22.63
CA SER A 79 -9.31 -32.31 -23.34
C SER A 79 -10.56 -32.60 -24.19
N HIS A 80 -10.83 -33.87 -24.48
CA HIS A 80 -11.99 -34.33 -25.25
C HIS A 80 -13.19 -34.76 -24.39
N LEU A 81 -13.09 -34.68 -23.06
CA LEU A 81 -14.18 -35.05 -22.15
C LEU A 81 -14.83 -33.80 -21.54
N ASP A 82 -16.10 -33.58 -21.86
CA ASP A 82 -16.93 -32.60 -21.16
C ASP A 82 -17.27 -33.05 -19.73
N PHE A 83 -17.39 -34.37 -19.55
CA PHE A 83 -17.63 -35.04 -18.27
C PHE A 83 -16.72 -36.25 -18.14
N ASP A 84 -15.94 -36.34 -17.06
CA ASP A 84 -15.08 -37.51 -16.82
C ASP A 84 -15.79 -38.55 -15.94
N PRO A 85 -16.10 -39.74 -16.48
CA PRO A 85 -16.74 -40.80 -15.72
C PRO A 85 -15.80 -41.48 -14.70
N ARG A 86 -14.48 -41.21 -14.71
CA ARG A 86 -13.47 -41.85 -13.84
C ARG A 86 -13.43 -41.31 -12.40
N ARG A 87 -14.50 -40.66 -11.93
CA ARG A 87 -14.65 -40.24 -10.53
C ARG A 87 -15.11 -41.42 -9.66
N LEU A 88 -14.77 -41.40 -8.38
CA LEU A 88 -15.31 -42.37 -7.42
C LEU A 88 -16.83 -42.26 -7.35
N THR A 89 -17.53 -43.39 -7.29
CA THR A 89 -18.95 -43.37 -6.91
C THR A 89 -19.08 -43.17 -5.41
N SER A 90 -20.29 -42.80 -4.94
CA SER A 90 -20.55 -42.74 -3.49
C SER A 90 -20.32 -44.09 -2.81
N ALA A 91 -20.62 -45.20 -3.50
CA ALA A 91 -20.37 -46.54 -2.98
C ALA A 91 -18.87 -46.83 -2.86
N ASP A 92 -18.07 -46.47 -3.86
CA ASP A 92 -16.61 -46.67 -3.82
C ASP A 92 -15.96 -45.82 -2.73
N TYR A 93 -16.39 -44.57 -2.57
CA TYR A 93 -15.89 -43.68 -1.53
C TYR A 93 -16.13 -44.24 -0.12
N LEU A 94 -17.27 -44.90 0.12
CA LEU A 94 -17.55 -45.53 1.42
C LEU A 94 -16.56 -46.66 1.75
N THR A 95 -16.01 -47.33 0.73
CA THR A 95 -15.02 -48.41 0.92
C THR A 95 -13.58 -47.92 0.96
N ARG A 96 -13.29 -46.75 0.36
CA ARG A 96 -11.93 -46.19 0.22
C ARG A 96 -11.90 -44.67 0.43
N PRO A 97 -12.35 -44.14 1.57
CA PRO A 97 -12.29 -42.71 1.81
C PRO A 97 -10.84 -42.26 1.99
N LEU A 98 -10.46 -41.17 1.33
CA LEU A 98 -9.17 -40.53 1.60
C LEU A 98 -9.30 -39.78 2.93
N HIS A 99 -8.49 -40.12 3.91
CA HIS A 99 -8.50 -39.45 5.22
C HIS A 99 -7.71 -38.13 5.22
N GLN A 100 -7.16 -37.74 4.07
CA GLN A 100 -6.55 -36.42 3.87
C GLN A 100 -7.65 -35.41 3.57
N LEU A 101 -7.87 -34.51 4.53
CA LEU A 101 -8.78 -33.38 4.37
C LEU A 101 -8.07 -32.24 3.63
N ALA A 102 -8.88 -31.48 2.89
CA ALA A 102 -8.45 -30.22 2.33
C ALA A 102 -8.00 -29.27 3.45
N LYS A 103 -6.79 -28.71 3.31
CA LYS A 103 -6.17 -27.81 4.30
C LYS A 103 -5.58 -26.58 3.63
N GLY A 104 -5.45 -25.50 4.40
CA GLY A 104 -4.81 -24.26 3.96
C GLY A 104 -3.28 -24.39 3.95
N SER A 105 -2.60 -23.27 3.72
CA SER A 105 -1.14 -23.17 3.84
C SER A 105 -0.82 -22.95 5.33
N SER A 106 -0.54 -24.01 6.08
CA SER A 106 -0.09 -23.93 7.47
C SER A 106 1.35 -24.43 7.57
N SER A 107 2.23 -23.64 8.18
CA SER A 107 3.65 -23.94 8.38
C SER A 107 3.92 -25.20 9.20
N ARG A 108 2.98 -25.64 10.04
CA ARG A 108 3.02 -26.94 10.73
C ARG A 108 1.65 -27.61 10.67
N GLY A 109 1.51 -28.59 9.79
CA GLY A 109 0.32 -29.44 9.72
C GLY A 109 0.65 -30.80 9.11
N LEU A 110 0.74 -31.83 9.97
CA LEU A 110 0.84 -33.28 9.69
C LEU A 110 1.20 -33.64 8.24
N GLU A 111 2.49 -33.86 8.01
CA GLU A 111 3.24 -34.72 7.04
C GLU A 111 2.76 -34.96 5.59
N ALA A 112 1.51 -34.68 5.23
CA ALA A 112 1.04 -34.74 3.85
C ALA A 112 1.17 -33.36 3.19
N THR A 113 2.31 -33.11 2.55
CA THR A 113 2.55 -31.94 1.67
C THR A 113 1.62 -31.93 0.45
N SER A 114 1.09 -33.09 0.06
CA SER A 114 0.26 -33.27 -1.14
C SER A 114 -1.12 -32.61 -1.09
N SER A 115 -1.62 -32.21 0.10
CA SER A 115 -2.91 -31.55 0.27
C SER A 115 -2.79 -30.09 0.75
N GLU A 116 -1.59 -29.53 0.82
CA GLU A 116 -1.43 -28.12 1.16
C GLU A 116 -2.18 -27.24 0.17
N ASN A 117 -2.76 -26.16 0.70
CA ASN A 117 -3.46 -25.15 -0.09
C ASN A 117 -4.73 -25.66 -0.80
N SER A 118 -5.17 -26.90 -0.60
CA SER A 118 -6.28 -27.52 -1.32
C SER A 118 -7.68 -27.16 -0.79
N MET A 119 -7.77 -26.38 0.30
CA MET A 119 -9.03 -25.89 0.84
C MET A 119 -9.74 -24.94 -0.14
N ARG A 120 -11.07 -25.04 -0.22
CA ARG A 120 -11.89 -24.01 -0.87
C ARG A 120 -11.59 -22.64 -0.30
N ARG A 121 -11.52 -21.64 -1.18
CA ARG A 121 -11.34 -20.24 -0.82
C ARG A 121 -12.68 -19.52 -0.81
N CYS A 122 -12.70 -18.29 -0.31
CA CYS A 122 -13.93 -17.50 -0.19
C CYS A 122 -14.65 -17.38 -1.55
N GLU A 123 -13.90 -17.14 -2.62
CA GLU A 123 -14.36 -17.06 -4.01
C GLU A 123 -14.96 -18.38 -4.55
N SER A 124 -14.70 -19.52 -3.91
CA SER A 124 -15.33 -20.79 -4.28
C SER A 124 -16.80 -20.87 -3.85
N CYS A 125 -17.24 -19.98 -2.94
CA CYS A 125 -18.62 -19.94 -2.43
C CYS A 125 -19.26 -18.55 -2.54
N HIS A 126 -18.46 -17.49 -2.64
CA HIS A 126 -18.92 -16.11 -2.69
C HIS A 126 -18.57 -15.44 -4.01
N ASP A 127 -19.56 -14.82 -4.64
CA ASP A 127 -19.31 -13.81 -5.67
C ASP A 127 -19.14 -12.44 -4.99
N ALA A 128 -17.88 -12.06 -4.76
CA ALA A 128 -17.56 -10.78 -4.13
C ALA A 128 -17.96 -9.58 -5.00
N SER A 129 -18.21 -9.74 -6.30
CA SER A 129 -18.54 -8.62 -7.18
C SER A 129 -19.93 -8.01 -6.93
N GLN A 130 -20.84 -8.79 -6.31
CA GLN A 130 -22.25 -8.40 -6.11
C GLN A 130 -22.52 -7.53 -4.87
N VAL A 131 -21.58 -7.47 -3.91
CA VAL A 131 -21.85 -6.92 -2.57
C VAL A 131 -20.82 -5.87 -2.08
N HIS A 132 -19.84 -5.54 -2.92
CA HIS A 132 -18.76 -4.59 -2.58
C HIS A 132 -18.80 -3.30 -3.42
N GLU A 133 -19.99 -2.71 -3.63
CA GLU A 133 -20.14 -1.44 -4.38
C GLU A 133 -19.37 -0.26 -3.76
N TRP A 134 -19.09 -0.31 -2.46
CA TRP A 134 -18.30 0.69 -1.76
C TRP A 134 -16.81 0.65 -2.10
N LEU A 135 -16.31 -0.46 -2.66
CA LEU A 135 -14.88 -0.65 -2.90
C LEU A 135 -14.54 -0.19 -4.33
N PRO A 136 -13.83 0.93 -4.52
CA PRO A 136 -13.37 1.31 -5.84
C PRO A 136 -12.36 0.29 -6.35
N TYR A 137 -12.30 0.10 -7.66
CA TYR A 137 -11.37 -0.86 -8.27
C TYR A 137 -11.44 -2.29 -7.70
N LYS A 138 -12.66 -2.84 -7.55
CA LYS A 138 -12.92 -4.16 -6.93
C LYS A 138 -11.99 -5.26 -7.45
N ARG A 139 -11.82 -5.37 -8.78
CA ARG A 139 -10.98 -6.42 -9.40
C ARG A 139 -9.51 -6.28 -9.01
N GLY A 140 -8.99 -5.05 -8.97
CA GLY A 140 -7.61 -4.80 -8.52
C GLY A 140 -7.41 -5.23 -7.07
N HIS A 141 -8.36 -4.89 -6.20
CA HIS A 141 -8.33 -5.32 -4.80
C HIS A 141 -8.44 -6.84 -4.66
N PHE A 142 -9.35 -7.52 -5.36
CA PHE A 142 -9.52 -8.98 -5.25
C PHE A 142 -8.37 -9.78 -5.89
N ALA A 143 -7.62 -9.16 -6.81
CA ALA A 143 -6.38 -9.72 -7.33
C ALA A 143 -5.26 -9.64 -6.30
N ALA A 144 -5.17 -8.53 -5.54
CA ALA A 144 -4.08 -8.29 -4.60
C ALA A 144 -4.32 -8.83 -3.18
N LEU A 145 -5.58 -8.80 -2.71
CA LEU A 145 -5.96 -9.12 -1.34
C LEU A 145 -6.73 -10.44 -1.27
N ALA A 146 -6.38 -11.25 -0.28
CA ALA A 146 -7.25 -12.32 0.19
C ALA A 146 -8.47 -11.70 0.90
N CYS A 147 -9.62 -12.37 0.86
CA CYS A 147 -10.84 -11.85 1.51
C CYS A 147 -10.64 -11.67 3.02
N GLU A 148 -9.86 -12.57 3.61
CA GLU A 148 -9.47 -12.57 5.01
C GLU A 148 -8.74 -11.28 5.42
N SER A 149 -8.04 -10.61 4.50
CA SER A 149 -7.29 -9.37 4.79
C SER A 149 -8.20 -8.20 5.18
N CYS A 150 -9.44 -8.18 4.68
CA CYS A 150 -10.45 -7.19 5.07
C CYS A 150 -11.42 -7.74 6.13
N HIS A 151 -11.69 -9.05 6.08
CA HIS A 151 -12.68 -9.69 6.95
C HIS A 151 -12.11 -10.30 8.24
N VAL A 152 -10.81 -10.15 8.50
CA VAL A 152 -10.17 -10.47 9.78
C VAL A 152 -9.33 -9.27 10.26
N PRO A 153 -9.98 -8.14 10.57
CA PRO A 153 -9.27 -6.91 10.91
C PRO A 153 -8.56 -6.99 12.27
N LYS A 154 -9.12 -7.75 13.20
CA LYS A 154 -8.62 -7.90 14.57
C LYS A 154 -9.02 -9.26 15.14
N MET A 155 -8.10 -9.87 15.88
CA MET A 155 -8.27 -11.16 16.55
C MET A 155 -8.52 -10.98 18.04
N TYR A 156 -9.42 -11.79 18.61
CA TYR A 156 -9.82 -11.71 20.03
C TYR A 156 -9.61 -13.03 20.80
N GLY A 157 -8.83 -13.96 20.25
CA GLY A 157 -8.37 -15.15 20.96
C GLY A 157 -6.92 -15.01 21.41
N PRO A 158 -6.51 -15.76 22.46
CA PRO A 158 -5.14 -15.73 22.98
C PRO A 158 -4.20 -16.42 21.98
N ALA A 159 -3.54 -15.64 21.13
CA ALA A 159 -2.56 -16.13 20.16
C ALA A 159 -1.16 -16.16 20.77
N LEU A 160 -0.39 -17.20 20.48
CA LEU A 160 1.01 -17.31 20.88
C LEU A 160 1.82 -16.20 20.21
N GLN A 161 2.59 -15.46 20.99
CA GLN A 161 3.57 -14.48 20.52
C GLN A 161 4.97 -15.10 20.55
N VAL A 162 5.34 -15.71 21.67
CA VAL A 162 6.64 -16.34 21.87
C VAL A 162 6.47 -17.75 22.47
N LEU A 163 7.11 -18.73 21.84
CA LEU A 163 7.45 -20.01 22.44
C LEU A 163 8.92 -19.94 22.88
N ASP A 164 9.17 -19.85 24.18
CA ASP A 164 10.51 -19.86 24.72
C ASP A 164 10.84 -21.25 25.29
N GLN A 165 11.63 -21.99 24.52
CA GLN A 165 12.19 -23.29 24.85
C GLN A 165 13.70 -23.17 25.13
N THR A 166 14.17 -22.01 25.59
CA THR A 166 15.54 -21.85 26.08
C THR A 166 15.69 -22.26 27.54
N LEU A 167 14.57 -22.21 28.27
CA LEU A 167 14.36 -22.69 29.63
C LEU A 167 13.10 -23.57 29.68
N VAL A 168 12.94 -24.33 30.76
CA VAL A 168 11.72 -25.07 31.07
C VAL A 168 11.34 -24.86 32.53
N ASP A 169 10.04 -24.90 32.81
CA ASP A 169 9.55 -24.87 34.19
C ASP A 169 9.88 -26.17 34.95
N SER A 170 9.54 -26.22 36.24
CA SER A 170 9.75 -27.40 37.08
C SER A 170 9.03 -28.68 36.62
N LYS A 171 8.10 -28.56 35.66
CA LYS A 171 7.36 -29.67 35.04
C LYS A 171 7.92 -30.01 33.63
N GLY A 172 9.01 -29.38 33.22
CA GLY A 172 9.62 -29.57 31.91
C GLY A 172 8.86 -28.89 30.77
N GLN A 173 7.95 -27.95 31.06
CA GLN A 173 7.19 -27.27 30.02
C GLN A 173 7.91 -25.99 29.56
N PRO A 174 7.88 -25.69 28.25
CA PRO A 174 8.41 -24.43 27.73
C PRO A 174 7.49 -23.27 28.11
N LEU A 175 8.07 -22.08 28.13
CA LEU A 175 7.34 -20.86 28.43
C LEU A 175 6.61 -20.37 27.18
N ARG A 176 5.38 -19.89 27.41
CA ARG A 176 4.50 -19.38 26.36
C ARG A 176 4.04 -18.00 26.74
N TYR A 177 4.24 -17.07 25.82
CA TYR A 177 3.79 -15.69 25.93
C TYR A 177 2.71 -15.47 24.89
N TYR A 178 1.58 -14.91 25.31
CA TYR A 178 0.43 -14.69 24.46
C TYR A 178 0.31 -13.22 24.10
N ARG A 179 -0.05 -12.98 22.85
CA ARG A 179 -0.12 -11.67 22.21
C ARG A 179 -1.29 -10.88 22.77
N ASP A 180 -1.01 -9.67 23.25
CA ASP A 180 -2.02 -8.72 23.70
C ASP A 180 -2.99 -9.33 24.74
N VAL A 181 -2.44 -10.18 25.63
CA VAL A 181 -3.13 -10.76 26.79
C VAL A 181 -2.41 -10.34 28.06
N GLU A 182 -3.11 -9.63 28.95
CA GLU A 182 -2.62 -9.31 30.28
C GLU A 182 -2.96 -10.46 31.24
N GLY A 183 -1.93 -11.10 31.81
CA GLY A 183 -2.08 -12.24 32.73
C GLY A 183 -2.02 -13.61 32.04
N ASP A 184 -2.55 -14.64 32.69
CA ASP A 184 -2.57 -16.00 32.17
C ASP A 184 -3.87 -16.25 31.38
N PRO A 185 -3.82 -16.57 30.07
CA PRO A 185 -5.03 -16.74 29.25
C PRO A 185 -5.95 -17.89 29.72
N THR A 186 -5.50 -18.74 30.64
CA THR A 186 -6.32 -19.80 31.25
C THR A 186 -7.19 -19.31 32.41
N THR A 187 -6.95 -18.09 32.90
CA THR A 187 -7.67 -17.51 34.04
C THR A 187 -8.72 -16.49 33.58
N ALA A 188 -9.81 -16.39 34.36
CA ALA A 188 -10.95 -15.56 34.02
C ALA A 188 -10.69 -14.06 34.15
N ASP A 189 -9.67 -13.68 34.92
CA ASP A 189 -9.23 -12.29 35.14
C ASP A 189 -8.26 -11.79 34.06
N SER A 190 -7.75 -12.66 33.20
CA SER A 190 -6.89 -12.26 32.08
C SER A 190 -7.61 -11.32 31.11
N LEU A 191 -6.98 -10.20 30.73
CA LEU A 191 -7.59 -9.24 29.80
C LEU A 191 -7.03 -9.44 28.40
N ILE A 192 -7.88 -9.82 27.45
CA ILE A 192 -7.53 -9.96 26.04
C ILE A 192 -7.81 -8.62 25.33
N GLN A 193 -6.76 -7.89 24.97
CA GLN A 193 -6.85 -6.64 24.20
C GLN A 193 -7.13 -6.92 22.71
N GLY A 194 -6.63 -8.06 22.22
CA GLY A 194 -6.71 -8.50 20.83
C GLY A 194 -5.74 -7.77 19.91
N PHE A 195 -5.37 -8.41 18.81
CA PHE A 195 -4.26 -7.97 17.95
C PHE A 195 -4.66 -7.88 16.47
N SER A 196 -3.94 -7.04 15.72
CA SER A 196 -4.06 -6.97 14.26
C SER A 196 -3.07 -7.93 13.60
N PRO A 197 -3.52 -8.83 12.71
CA PRO A 197 -2.63 -9.73 11.98
C PRO A 197 -1.59 -9.01 11.12
N ALA A 198 -0.44 -9.65 10.91
CA ALA A 198 0.54 -9.20 9.94
C ALA A 198 0.08 -9.60 8.53
N MET A 199 0.24 -8.69 7.56
CA MET A 199 -0.09 -8.97 6.17
C MET A 199 1.14 -9.49 5.43
N LEU A 200 1.11 -10.76 5.06
CA LEU A 200 2.17 -11.41 4.28
C LEU A 200 1.63 -11.92 2.95
N VAL A 201 2.53 -12.16 2.00
CA VAL A 201 2.14 -12.74 0.71
C VAL A 201 1.94 -14.24 0.87
N ARG A 202 0.78 -14.71 0.42
CA ARG A 202 0.43 -16.12 0.29
C ARG A 202 0.24 -16.44 -1.18
N GLU A 203 0.96 -17.44 -1.66
CA GLU A 203 0.69 -18.09 -2.93
C GLU A 203 -0.47 -19.07 -2.76
N ASN A 204 -1.52 -18.90 -3.54
CA ASN A 204 -2.68 -19.78 -3.58
C ASN A 204 -2.52 -20.84 -4.68
N VAL A 205 -3.42 -21.83 -4.68
CA VAL A 205 -3.51 -22.81 -5.77
C VAL A 205 -3.72 -22.07 -7.10
N GLY A 206 -2.93 -22.44 -8.11
CA GLY A 206 -2.91 -21.76 -9.42
C GLY A 206 -1.84 -20.66 -9.54
N GLY A 207 -1.02 -20.44 -8.50
CA GLY A 207 0.10 -19.49 -8.53
C GLY A 207 -0.30 -18.04 -8.25
N GLU A 208 -1.56 -17.78 -7.90
CA GLU A 208 -2.00 -16.44 -7.52
C GLU A 208 -1.35 -16.00 -6.20
N ARG A 209 -0.66 -14.87 -6.20
CA ARG A 209 -0.08 -14.27 -4.99
C ARG A 209 -1.02 -13.24 -4.43
N LYS A 210 -1.45 -13.40 -3.17
CA LYS A 210 -2.33 -12.45 -2.47
C LYS A 210 -1.79 -12.11 -1.10
N LEU A 211 -2.02 -10.88 -0.65
CA LEU A 211 -1.77 -10.48 0.73
C LEU A 211 -2.84 -11.10 1.62
N ALA A 212 -2.41 -11.81 2.66
CA ALA A 212 -3.27 -12.53 3.60
C ALA A 212 -2.80 -12.30 5.06
N PRO A 213 -3.70 -12.46 6.06
CA PRO A 213 -3.37 -12.26 7.47
C PRO A 213 -2.63 -13.47 8.07
N PHE A 214 -1.61 -13.19 8.87
CA PHE A 214 -0.83 -14.16 9.62
C PHE A 214 -0.62 -13.73 11.08
N ASN A 215 -0.54 -14.69 11.99
CA ASN A 215 0.14 -14.50 13.25
C ASN A 215 1.61 -14.92 13.10
N LEU A 216 2.52 -14.11 13.62
CA LEU A 216 3.95 -14.43 13.64
C LEU A 216 4.32 -14.90 15.05
N VAL A 217 4.89 -16.09 15.16
CA VAL A 217 5.32 -16.67 16.43
C VAL A 217 6.83 -16.73 16.47
N THR A 218 7.43 -16.16 17.50
CA THR A 218 8.87 -16.30 17.77
C THR A 218 9.12 -17.58 18.54
N HIS A 219 10.03 -18.43 18.07
CA HIS A 219 10.47 -19.63 18.77
C HIS A 219 11.95 -19.51 19.14
N TRP A 220 12.25 -19.48 20.44
CA TRP A 220 13.60 -19.54 20.97
C TRP A 220 13.91 -20.95 21.44
N PHE A 221 15.05 -21.51 21.03
CA PHE A 221 15.43 -22.89 21.36
C PHE A 221 16.95 -23.08 21.29
N TRP A 222 17.43 -24.21 21.81
CA TRP A 222 18.83 -24.61 21.70
C TRP A 222 18.99 -25.65 20.59
N THR A 223 20.14 -25.60 19.90
CA THR A 223 20.61 -26.65 19.00
C THR A 223 21.95 -27.16 19.47
N ALA A 224 22.22 -28.46 19.34
CA ALA A 224 23.49 -29.07 19.77
C ALA A 224 23.92 -30.19 18.81
N GLY A 225 25.21 -30.57 18.88
CA GLY A 225 25.77 -31.68 18.10
C GLY A 225 26.17 -31.36 16.66
N SER A 226 26.63 -32.40 15.95
CA SER A 226 27.01 -32.39 14.53
C SER A 226 26.50 -33.67 13.85
N PRO A 227 25.39 -33.65 13.10
CA PRO A 227 24.61 -32.47 12.70
C PRO A 227 23.90 -31.79 13.88
N ARG A 228 23.59 -30.49 13.73
CA ARG A 228 22.87 -29.74 14.76
C ARG A 228 21.42 -30.19 14.85
N GLU A 229 21.02 -30.66 16.02
CA GLU A 229 19.65 -31.06 16.33
C GLU A 229 19.06 -30.16 17.41
N ALA A 230 17.74 -29.99 17.41
CA ALA A 230 17.05 -29.22 18.44
C ALA A 230 17.10 -29.96 19.78
N VAL A 231 17.50 -29.26 20.85
CA VAL A 231 17.51 -29.81 22.20
C VAL A 231 16.07 -29.97 22.69
N THR A 232 15.74 -31.17 23.16
CA THR A 232 14.38 -31.49 23.62
C THR A 232 14.10 -30.91 25.01
N GLU A 233 12.81 -30.77 25.35
CA GLU A 233 12.37 -30.33 26.69
C GLU A 233 12.89 -31.26 27.80
N GLU A 234 12.97 -32.57 27.54
CA GLU A 234 13.51 -33.56 28.47
C GLU A 234 15.01 -33.38 28.70
N GLN A 235 15.77 -33.13 27.63
CA GLN A 235 17.19 -32.81 27.70
C GLN A 235 17.46 -31.51 28.47
N LEU A 236 16.66 -30.47 28.22
CA LEU A 236 16.72 -29.22 28.98
C LEU A 236 16.40 -29.44 30.45
N LEU A 237 15.31 -30.16 30.77
CA LEU A 237 14.93 -30.46 32.15
C LEU A 237 16.06 -31.19 32.89
N GLY A 238 16.64 -32.22 32.26
CA GLY A 238 17.74 -33.00 32.85
C GLY A 238 19.04 -32.21 33.03
N ALA A 239 19.32 -31.24 32.16
CA ALA A 239 20.50 -30.39 32.27
C ALA A 239 20.34 -29.26 33.31
N LEU A 240 19.16 -28.64 33.36
CA LEU A 240 18.89 -27.45 34.17
C LEU A 240 18.48 -27.78 35.61
N TYR A 241 17.83 -28.93 35.84
CA TYR A 241 17.33 -29.32 37.15
C TYR A 241 18.06 -30.56 37.69
N ARG A 242 18.63 -30.44 38.90
CA ARG A 242 19.21 -31.57 39.64
C ARG A 242 18.39 -31.85 40.88
N ASN A 243 17.91 -33.10 41.02
CA ASN A 243 17.02 -33.51 42.11
C ASN A 243 15.77 -32.61 42.25
N GLY A 244 15.21 -32.16 41.12
CA GLY A 244 14.02 -31.30 41.08
C GLY A 244 14.27 -29.83 41.44
N ARG A 245 15.53 -29.41 41.62
CA ARG A 245 15.90 -28.00 41.86
C ARG A 245 16.68 -27.43 40.69
N LEU A 246 16.36 -26.20 40.30
CA LEU A 246 17.11 -25.46 39.29
C LEU A 246 18.57 -25.29 39.74
N ASP A 247 19.50 -25.30 38.79
CA ASP A 247 20.91 -25.01 39.06
C ASP A 247 21.07 -23.70 39.85
N ALA A 248 21.85 -23.74 40.94
CA ALA A 248 21.92 -22.63 41.90
C ALA A 248 22.57 -21.37 41.32
N ASP A 249 23.50 -21.51 40.36
CA ASP A 249 24.11 -20.36 39.70
C ASP A 249 23.13 -19.75 38.70
N LEU A 250 22.43 -20.59 37.93
CA LEU A 250 21.38 -20.14 37.03
C LEU A 250 20.24 -19.47 37.78
N GLN A 251 19.81 -20.01 38.92
CA GLN A 251 18.77 -19.40 39.75
C GLN A 251 19.17 -17.99 40.18
N ARG A 252 20.40 -17.79 40.67
CA ARG A 252 20.91 -16.45 41.04
C ARG A 252 20.99 -15.47 39.87
N LEU A 253 21.20 -15.96 38.65
CA LEU A 253 21.26 -15.12 37.45
C LEU A 253 19.87 -14.73 36.92
N LEU A 254 18.84 -15.51 37.27
CA LEU A 254 17.46 -15.29 36.85
C LEU A 254 16.61 -14.55 37.89
N ASP A 255 16.94 -14.70 39.17
CA ASP A 255 16.27 -14.05 40.30
C ASP A 255 16.56 -12.54 40.33
N ALA A 256 15.79 -11.79 39.55
CA ALA A 256 15.99 -10.37 39.35
C ALA A 256 15.56 -9.52 40.57
N ASN A 257 14.67 -10.06 41.40
CA ASN A 257 14.12 -9.37 42.57
C ASN A 257 14.79 -9.78 43.91
N ASP A 258 15.66 -10.79 43.88
CA ASP A 258 16.42 -11.34 45.01
C ASP A 258 15.51 -11.88 46.14
N ASP A 259 14.34 -12.44 45.78
CA ASP A 259 13.38 -13.03 46.71
C ASP A 259 13.59 -14.55 46.95
N GLY A 260 14.51 -15.16 46.20
CA GLY A 260 14.88 -16.56 46.31
C GLY A 260 13.94 -17.52 45.58
N ALA A 261 12.90 -17.03 44.89
CA ALA A 261 12.01 -17.78 44.03
C ALA A 261 12.13 -17.29 42.57
N ILE A 262 11.83 -18.17 41.61
CA ILE A 262 11.79 -17.79 40.19
C ILE A 262 10.33 -17.71 39.75
N GLY A 263 9.86 -16.48 39.54
CA GLY A 263 8.59 -16.19 38.91
C GLY A 263 8.60 -16.47 37.40
N ARG A 264 7.42 -16.49 36.77
CA ARG A 264 7.31 -16.65 35.29
C ARG A 264 8.00 -15.53 34.51
N SER A 265 8.01 -14.31 35.04
CA SER A 265 8.67 -13.16 34.42
C SER A 265 10.19 -13.23 34.51
N GLU A 266 10.73 -13.96 35.50
CA GLU A 266 12.16 -14.13 35.76
C GLU A 266 12.76 -15.32 35.02
N LEU A 267 11.94 -16.30 34.64
CA LEU A 267 12.36 -17.46 33.87
C LEU A 267 12.63 -17.09 32.39
N GLN A 268 13.43 -16.06 32.12
CA GLN A 268 13.79 -15.60 30.78
C GLN A 268 15.30 -15.42 30.67
N LEU A 269 15.91 -15.91 29.59
CA LEU A 269 17.32 -15.65 29.32
C LEU A 269 17.50 -14.23 28.76
N GLN A 270 17.61 -13.24 29.63
CA GLN A 270 17.85 -11.85 29.22
C GLN A 270 19.33 -11.45 29.25
N SER A 271 20.16 -12.10 30.07
CA SER A 271 21.58 -11.76 30.22
C SER A 271 22.51 -12.76 29.52
N GLY A 272 23.62 -12.24 28.98
CA GLY A 272 24.68 -13.08 28.40
C GLY A 272 25.26 -14.10 29.38
N ASP A 273 25.30 -13.75 30.68
CA ASP A 273 25.75 -14.64 31.74
C ASP A 273 24.80 -15.83 31.95
N ALA A 274 23.48 -15.59 31.96
CA ALA A 274 22.49 -16.66 32.06
C ALA A 274 22.54 -17.59 30.82
N VAL A 275 22.69 -17.01 29.62
CA VAL A 275 22.86 -17.78 28.37
C VAL A 275 24.14 -18.62 28.41
N ALA A 276 25.26 -18.06 28.87
CA ALA A 276 26.52 -18.78 29.02
C ALA A 276 26.40 -19.92 30.05
N ARG A 277 25.68 -19.69 31.15
CA ARG A 277 25.44 -20.73 32.16
C ARG A 277 24.60 -21.87 31.62
N VAL A 278 23.51 -21.59 30.91
CA VAL A 278 22.69 -22.64 30.28
C VAL A 278 23.50 -23.43 29.27
N ARG A 279 24.30 -22.77 28.42
CA ARG A 279 25.20 -23.44 27.47
C ARG A 279 26.14 -24.42 28.18
N GLN A 280 26.77 -23.97 29.26
CA GLN A 280 27.67 -24.81 30.06
C GLN A 280 26.94 -26.03 30.67
N LEU A 281 25.71 -25.85 31.15
CA LEU A 281 24.90 -26.94 31.70
C LEU A 281 24.53 -27.97 30.62
N LEU A 282 24.19 -27.52 29.41
CA LEU A 282 23.91 -28.39 28.26
C LEU A 282 25.16 -29.18 27.85
N GLU A 283 26.31 -28.52 27.74
CA GLU A 283 27.58 -29.18 27.40
C GLU A 283 27.98 -30.23 28.45
N ASN A 284 27.81 -29.93 29.74
CA ASN A 284 28.04 -30.88 30.83
C ASN A 284 27.08 -32.09 30.78
N ALA A 285 25.91 -31.94 30.17
CA ALA A 285 24.94 -33.01 29.95
C ALA A 285 25.23 -33.83 28.66
N GLY A 286 26.34 -33.55 27.96
CA GLY A 286 26.74 -34.25 26.73
C GLY A 286 26.16 -33.63 25.45
N LEU A 287 25.53 -32.46 25.54
CA LEU A 287 25.02 -31.70 24.38
C LEU A 287 26.09 -30.71 23.92
N GLU A 288 27.15 -31.23 23.30
CA GLU A 288 28.28 -30.45 22.85
C GLU A 288 27.88 -29.39 21.81
N GLN A 289 28.59 -28.26 21.80
CA GLN A 289 28.39 -27.14 20.86
C GLN A 289 26.97 -26.56 20.88
N ALA A 290 26.40 -26.40 22.08
CA ALA A 290 25.06 -25.85 22.24
C ALA A 290 24.99 -24.37 21.76
N VAL A 291 24.14 -24.12 20.77
CA VAL A 291 23.89 -22.79 20.18
C VAL A 291 22.43 -22.43 20.32
N LEU A 292 22.18 -21.29 20.98
CA LEU A 292 20.88 -20.63 21.04
C LEU A 292 20.45 -20.22 19.64
N ALA A 293 19.22 -20.52 19.25
CA ALA A 293 18.62 -20.14 17.98
C ALA A 293 17.27 -19.46 18.21
N GLY A 294 16.91 -18.55 17.29
CA GLY A 294 15.63 -17.86 17.29
C GLY A 294 15.05 -17.82 15.89
N GLU A 295 13.82 -18.30 15.73
CA GLU A 295 13.12 -18.27 14.46
C GLU A 295 11.74 -17.61 14.57
N VAL A 296 11.23 -17.06 13.47
CA VAL A 296 9.87 -16.52 13.37
C VAL A 296 9.09 -17.37 12.39
N ILE A 297 8.04 -18.01 12.89
CA ILE A 297 7.18 -18.91 12.12
C ILE A 297 5.87 -18.18 11.79
N PRO A 298 5.54 -18.00 10.50
CA PRO A 298 4.25 -17.45 10.09
C PRO A 298 3.15 -18.52 10.15
N TYR A 299 2.04 -18.23 10.81
CA TYR A 299 0.83 -19.05 10.86
C TYR A 299 -0.34 -18.34 10.21
N SER A 300 -0.93 -18.94 9.18
CA SER A 300 -2.02 -18.32 8.43
C SER A 300 -3.30 -18.24 9.24
N ILE A 301 -4.06 -17.17 9.01
CA ILE A 301 -5.36 -16.93 9.62
C ILE A 301 -6.43 -17.06 8.52
N SER A 302 -7.38 -17.98 8.71
CA SER A 302 -8.47 -18.29 7.76
C SER A 302 -9.86 -18.30 8.42
N HIS A 303 -9.91 -18.19 9.74
CA HIS A 303 -11.10 -18.16 10.59
C HIS A 303 -11.13 -16.87 11.41
N SER A 304 -12.17 -16.75 12.25
CA SER A 304 -12.53 -15.52 12.94
C SER A 304 -12.97 -14.42 11.97
N VAL A 305 -13.57 -14.86 10.85
CA VAL A 305 -14.04 -14.00 9.77
C VAL A 305 -15.29 -13.25 10.23
N VAL A 306 -15.31 -11.94 10.01
CA VAL A 306 -16.43 -11.08 10.36
C VAL A 306 -17.28 -10.71 9.15
N ASN A 307 -18.53 -10.30 9.38
CA ASN A 307 -19.39 -9.80 8.31
C ASN A 307 -19.00 -8.37 7.86
N GLY A 308 -19.58 -7.90 6.74
CA GLY A 308 -19.23 -6.61 6.15
C GLY A 308 -19.53 -5.36 6.97
N ARG A 309 -20.18 -5.46 8.13
CA ARG A 309 -20.31 -4.34 9.09
C ARG A 309 -19.03 -4.14 9.91
N TRP A 310 -18.31 -5.23 10.18
CA TRP A 310 -17.13 -5.26 11.03
C TRP A 310 -15.82 -5.39 10.26
N ALA A 311 -15.89 -5.68 8.95
CA ALA A 311 -14.74 -5.74 8.06
C ALA A 311 -14.09 -4.36 7.86
N THR A 312 -12.80 -4.35 7.48
CA THR A 312 -12.07 -3.14 7.09
C THR A 312 -12.72 -2.50 5.87
N ARG A 313 -13.20 -1.25 6.03
CA ARG A 313 -13.81 -0.44 4.97
C ARG A 313 -13.20 0.95 4.80
N ASP A 314 -12.39 1.38 5.75
CA ASP A 314 -11.62 2.62 5.61
C ASP A 314 -10.39 2.34 4.74
N CYS A 315 -10.33 2.96 3.56
CA CYS A 315 -9.20 2.80 2.64
C CYS A 315 -7.86 3.20 3.30
N ARG A 316 -7.85 4.11 4.27
CA ARG A 316 -6.62 4.54 4.96
C ARG A 316 -5.98 3.40 5.76
N SER A 317 -6.75 2.41 6.19
CA SER A 317 -6.23 1.22 6.87
C SER A 317 -5.22 0.44 6.02
N CYS A 318 -5.22 0.61 4.69
CA CYS A 318 -4.28 -0.02 3.76
C CYS A 318 -3.41 0.99 2.98
N HIS A 319 -3.92 2.21 2.72
CA HIS A 319 -3.25 3.22 1.89
C HIS A 319 -2.48 4.29 2.69
N GLY A 320 -2.56 4.28 4.03
CA GLY A 320 -1.81 5.20 4.90
C GLY A 320 -0.41 4.69 5.27
N GLU A 321 0.41 5.57 5.84
CA GLU A 321 1.77 5.21 6.32
C GLU A 321 1.73 4.22 7.49
N ASP A 322 0.81 4.42 8.45
CA ASP A 322 0.59 3.49 9.57
C ASP A 322 -0.39 2.36 9.23
N SER A 323 -0.52 2.01 7.94
CA SER A 323 -1.46 1.00 7.49
C SER A 323 -1.08 -0.41 7.95
N ILE A 324 -2.03 -1.35 7.89
CA ILE A 324 -1.77 -2.76 8.17
C ILE A 324 -0.79 -3.42 7.16
N LEU A 325 -0.47 -2.74 6.06
CA LEU A 325 0.47 -3.19 5.02
C LEU A 325 1.91 -2.73 5.27
N ALA A 326 2.11 -1.73 6.13
CA ALA A 326 3.42 -1.23 6.55
C ALA A 326 3.61 -1.23 8.08
N GLY A 327 2.59 -1.67 8.81
CA GLY A 327 2.58 -1.69 10.27
C GLY A 327 3.60 -2.64 10.85
N SER A 328 4.02 -2.36 12.07
CA SER A 328 4.89 -3.24 12.84
C SER A 328 4.08 -4.20 13.72
N MET A 329 4.48 -5.47 13.74
CA MET A 329 3.99 -6.47 14.70
C MET A 329 5.11 -6.78 15.70
N GLU A 330 4.79 -6.72 17.00
CA GLU A 330 5.73 -7.16 18.03
C GLU A 330 5.97 -8.68 17.92
N LEU A 331 7.22 -9.11 17.92
CA LEU A 331 7.60 -10.52 17.83
C LEU A 331 7.94 -11.09 19.19
N SER A 332 8.63 -10.33 20.03
CA SER A 332 9.09 -10.76 21.36
C SER A 332 9.29 -9.52 22.23
N GLY A 333 8.94 -9.60 23.51
CA GLY A 333 9.21 -8.54 24.49
C GLY A 333 10.64 -8.53 25.00
N PHE A 334 11.43 -9.57 24.70
CA PHE A 334 12.82 -9.74 25.13
C PHE A 334 13.69 -10.35 24.01
N LEU A 335 15.00 -10.20 24.11
CA LEU A 335 15.98 -10.80 23.21
C LEU A 335 17.05 -11.57 23.98
N PRO A 336 17.10 -12.90 23.86
CA PRO A 336 18.18 -13.68 24.44
C PRO A 336 19.53 -13.31 23.80
N ASP A 337 20.48 -12.83 24.62
CA ASP A 337 21.84 -12.42 24.18
C ASP A 337 21.81 -11.31 23.09
N ASP A 338 20.86 -10.37 23.18
CA ASP A 338 20.61 -9.30 22.19
C ASP A 338 20.44 -9.81 20.73
N ARG A 339 20.17 -11.10 20.56
CA ARG A 339 20.05 -11.73 19.24
C ARG A 339 18.67 -11.48 18.66
N LEU A 340 18.59 -11.03 17.41
CA LEU A 340 17.33 -10.97 16.67
C LEU A 340 16.96 -12.36 16.11
N PRO A 341 15.67 -12.75 16.14
CA PRO A 341 15.22 -13.98 15.51
C PRO A 341 15.22 -13.84 13.98
N ALA A 342 15.36 -14.96 13.28
CA ALA A 342 15.33 -15.00 11.81
C ALA A 342 13.98 -15.49 11.29
N MET A 343 13.46 -14.87 10.22
CA MET A 343 12.23 -15.34 9.59
C MET A 343 12.43 -16.70 8.92
N THR A 344 11.57 -17.68 9.25
CA THR A 344 11.62 -19.01 8.65
C THR A 344 11.06 -18.98 7.22
N ARG A 345 11.80 -19.56 6.26
CA ARG A 345 11.37 -19.65 4.87
C ARG A 345 10.37 -20.79 4.68
N HIS A 346 9.20 -20.48 4.16
CA HIS A 346 8.16 -21.45 3.83
C HIS A 346 7.79 -21.31 2.35
N ALA A 347 7.62 -22.44 1.66
CA ALA A 347 7.18 -22.43 0.27
C ALA A 347 5.82 -21.74 0.13
N GLY A 348 5.69 -20.84 -0.83
CA GLY A 348 4.45 -20.09 -1.08
C GLY A 348 4.11 -19.02 -0.03
N ILE A 349 5.00 -18.70 0.92
CA ILE A 349 4.83 -17.57 1.84
C ILE A 349 5.96 -16.57 1.60
N GLY A 350 5.62 -15.38 1.11
CA GLY A 350 6.52 -14.25 0.98
C GLY A 350 6.60 -13.48 2.29
N ALA A 351 7.82 -13.22 2.76
CA ALA A 351 8.08 -12.60 4.04
C ALA A 351 8.86 -11.28 3.90
N GLY A 352 8.53 -10.50 2.87
CA GLY A 352 9.03 -9.15 2.64
C GLY A 352 8.80 -8.25 3.86
N GLY A 353 9.90 -7.69 4.35
CA GLY A 353 9.93 -6.91 5.57
C GLY A 353 11.27 -7.04 6.27
N LEU A 354 11.38 -6.40 7.43
CA LEU A 354 12.59 -6.43 8.25
C LEU A 354 12.24 -6.73 9.71
N ILE A 355 13.10 -7.52 10.35
CA ILE A 355 13.05 -7.72 11.80
C ILE A 355 14.06 -6.75 12.42
N ALA A 356 13.58 -5.92 13.33
CA ALA A 356 14.39 -4.93 14.04
C ALA A 356 14.16 -5.01 15.56
N GLY A 357 15.05 -4.36 16.31
CA GLY A 357 14.86 -4.15 17.74
C GLY A 357 13.55 -3.42 18.03
N GLY A 358 12.84 -3.89 19.06
CA GLY A 358 11.65 -3.27 19.62
C GLY A 358 11.98 -2.19 20.65
N MET A 359 10.98 -1.43 21.07
CA MET A 359 11.16 -0.28 21.98
C MET A 359 11.58 -0.68 23.41
N ASN A 360 11.33 -1.94 23.82
CA ASN A 360 11.57 -2.44 25.18
C ASN A 360 12.69 -3.51 25.24
N GLY A 361 13.66 -3.49 24.31
CA GLY A 361 14.69 -4.54 24.23
C GLY A 361 14.20 -5.87 23.63
N GLY A 362 13.03 -5.83 22.97
CA GLY A 362 12.43 -6.96 22.26
C GLY A 362 12.72 -6.98 20.75
N ALA A 363 11.93 -7.72 19.99
CA ALA A 363 11.94 -7.74 18.52
C ALA A 363 10.58 -7.34 17.95
N ARG A 364 10.59 -6.72 16.77
CA ARG A 364 9.39 -6.45 15.96
C ARG A 364 9.64 -6.77 14.49
N PHE A 365 8.58 -7.17 13.80
CA PHE A 365 8.54 -7.33 12.35
C PHE A 365 7.88 -6.08 11.74
N ILE A 366 8.51 -5.48 10.74
CA ILE A 366 7.94 -4.39 9.96
C ILE A 366 7.69 -4.93 8.56
N ALA A 367 6.42 -4.98 8.14
CA ALA A 367 6.04 -5.51 6.84
C ALA A 367 6.50 -4.59 5.71
N ASP A 368 6.97 -5.18 4.61
CA ASP A 368 7.25 -4.48 3.36
C ASP A 368 6.65 -5.26 2.20
N VAL A 369 5.40 -4.93 1.87
CA VAL A 369 4.69 -5.52 0.72
C VAL A 369 5.28 -5.08 -0.62
N GLY A 370 6.00 -3.95 -0.65
CA GLY A 370 6.70 -3.43 -1.82
C GLY A 370 7.84 -4.34 -2.27
N ALA A 371 8.62 -4.85 -1.31
CA ALA A 371 9.66 -5.85 -1.55
C ALA A 371 9.13 -7.14 -2.21
N GLU A 372 7.83 -7.42 -2.06
CA GLU A 372 7.18 -8.59 -2.63
C GLU A 372 6.49 -8.33 -3.99
N GLY A 373 6.63 -7.11 -4.52
CA GLY A 373 6.10 -6.71 -5.84
C GLY A 373 4.71 -6.10 -5.80
N PHE A 374 4.16 -5.77 -4.63
CA PHE A 374 2.89 -5.04 -4.51
C PHE A 374 3.14 -3.54 -4.49
N TYR A 375 2.42 -2.79 -5.32
CA TYR A 375 2.44 -1.33 -5.30
C TYR A 375 1.12 -0.81 -4.74
N VAL A 376 1.19 -0.07 -3.64
CA VAL A 376 0.05 0.52 -2.97
C VAL A 376 0.12 2.03 -3.12
N ILE A 377 -0.86 2.60 -3.83
CA ILE A 377 -0.98 4.06 -4.00
C ILE A 377 -1.06 4.73 -2.63
N GLY A 378 -0.27 5.79 -2.41
CA GLY A 378 -0.18 6.49 -1.12
C GLY A 378 0.89 5.96 -0.17
N LEU A 379 1.32 4.70 -0.34
CA LEU A 379 2.31 4.04 0.51
C LEU A 379 3.63 3.73 -0.23
N SER A 380 3.56 3.16 -1.43
CA SER A 380 4.73 2.71 -2.21
C SER A 380 5.38 3.81 -3.08
N GLY A 381 5.21 5.08 -2.71
CA GLY A 381 5.78 6.22 -3.44
C GLY A 381 7.31 6.20 -3.46
N LEU A 382 7.93 6.72 -4.53
CA LEU A 382 9.38 6.87 -4.62
C LEU A 382 9.79 8.26 -4.14
N ASP A 383 10.47 8.36 -2.99
CA ASP A 383 10.81 9.64 -2.36
C ASP A 383 11.67 10.55 -3.26
N TRP A 384 12.53 9.97 -4.10
CA TRP A 384 13.36 10.77 -5.02
C TRP A 384 12.53 11.49 -6.08
N VAL A 385 11.36 10.96 -6.47
CA VAL A 385 10.44 11.61 -7.41
C VAL A 385 9.83 12.85 -6.78
N ASP A 386 9.42 12.75 -5.52
CA ASP A 386 8.94 13.89 -4.74
C ASP A 386 10.03 14.92 -4.54
N LEU A 387 11.25 14.49 -4.20
CA LEU A 387 12.40 15.39 -4.06
C LEU A 387 12.69 16.13 -5.38
N ALA A 388 12.73 15.42 -6.50
CA ALA A 388 12.95 16.03 -7.82
C ALA A 388 11.82 16.98 -8.20
N GLY A 389 10.57 16.60 -7.93
CA GLY A 389 9.38 17.41 -8.17
C GLY A 389 9.36 18.69 -7.34
N LEU A 390 9.65 18.59 -6.04
CA LEU A 390 9.77 19.72 -5.12
C LEU A 390 10.93 20.64 -5.53
N ALA A 391 12.09 20.09 -5.85
CA ALA A 391 13.24 20.86 -6.32
C ALA A 391 12.91 21.66 -7.59
N MET A 392 12.22 21.03 -8.56
CA MET A 392 11.74 21.69 -9.77
C MET A 392 10.73 22.79 -9.45
N PHE A 393 9.71 22.51 -8.64
CA PHE A 393 8.66 23.46 -8.28
C PHE A 393 9.21 24.68 -7.53
N PHE A 394 10.02 24.46 -6.48
CA PHE A 394 10.62 25.54 -5.71
C PHE A 394 11.71 26.27 -6.48
N GLY A 395 12.50 25.57 -7.29
CA GLY A 395 13.50 26.19 -8.17
C GLY A 395 12.85 27.17 -9.15
N ILE A 396 11.77 26.76 -9.82
CA ILE A 396 11.01 27.63 -10.73
C ILE A 396 10.34 28.76 -9.95
N SER A 397 9.73 28.48 -8.80
CA SER A 397 9.07 29.51 -7.98
C SER A 397 10.07 30.58 -7.49
N LEU A 398 11.27 30.18 -7.09
CA LEU A 398 12.33 31.08 -6.64
C LEU A 398 12.92 31.88 -7.80
N GLY A 399 13.12 31.24 -8.96
CA GLY A 399 13.53 31.93 -10.18
C GLY A 399 12.50 32.97 -10.63
N VAL A 400 11.21 32.62 -10.63
CA VAL A 400 10.09 33.52 -10.92
C VAL A 400 10.03 34.68 -9.93
N THR A 401 10.18 34.40 -8.63
CA THR A 401 10.15 35.43 -7.58
C THR A 401 11.32 36.38 -7.72
N GLY A 402 12.54 35.87 -7.92
CA GLY A 402 13.73 36.68 -8.16
C GLY A 402 13.60 37.55 -9.40
N HIS A 403 13.12 36.98 -10.51
CA HIS A 403 12.87 37.70 -11.75
C HIS A 403 11.78 38.77 -11.59
N ALA A 404 10.69 38.47 -10.86
CA ALA A 404 9.64 39.44 -10.53
C ALA A 404 10.15 40.60 -9.68
N LEU A 405 10.94 40.31 -8.65
CA LEU A 405 11.54 41.33 -7.79
C LEU A 405 12.53 42.20 -8.56
N ALA A 406 13.39 41.59 -9.37
CA ALA A 406 14.32 42.33 -10.23
C ALA A 406 13.57 43.25 -11.20
N ARG A 407 12.47 42.79 -11.81
CA ARG A 407 11.59 43.63 -12.65
C ARG A 407 10.98 44.78 -11.85
N TYR A 408 10.49 44.49 -10.65
CA TYR A 408 9.89 45.51 -9.78
C TYR A 408 10.90 46.62 -9.42
N VAL A 409 12.12 46.23 -9.03
CA VAL A 409 13.20 47.17 -8.72
C VAL A 409 13.63 47.95 -9.97
N ALA A 410 13.79 47.29 -11.12
CA ALA A 410 14.15 47.93 -12.38
C ALA A 410 13.10 48.97 -12.81
N ASN A 411 11.81 48.63 -12.75
CA ASN A 411 10.72 49.53 -13.11
C ASN A 411 10.60 50.72 -12.13
N ARG A 412 10.90 50.53 -10.84
CA ARG A 412 10.99 51.65 -9.89
C ARG A 412 12.15 52.60 -10.21
N ARG A 413 13.27 52.09 -10.73
CA ARG A 413 14.44 52.90 -11.11
C ARG A 413 14.28 53.57 -12.47
N ARG A 414 13.57 52.93 -13.41
CA ARG A 414 13.33 53.40 -14.78
C ARG A 414 11.87 53.11 -15.16
N PRO A 415 10.92 54.00 -14.82
CA PRO A 415 9.52 53.80 -15.18
C PRO A 415 9.36 53.82 -16.71
N ARG A 416 8.67 52.82 -17.28
CA ARG A 416 8.31 52.81 -18.70
C ARG A 416 7.37 53.97 -19.02
N LYS A 417 7.57 54.61 -20.18
CA LYS A 417 6.61 55.56 -20.76
C LYS A 417 5.55 54.75 -21.48
N ASN A 418 4.30 54.81 -21.02
CA ASN A 418 3.19 54.12 -21.68
C ASN A 418 2.80 54.90 -22.94
N GLY A 419 2.76 54.24 -24.10
CA GLY A 419 2.24 54.81 -25.34
C GLY A 419 0.71 54.90 -25.36
N PRO A 420 0.11 55.56 -26.37
CA PRO A 420 -1.33 55.45 -26.61
C PRO A 420 -1.70 53.99 -26.92
N THR A 421 -2.76 53.46 -26.30
CA THR A 421 -3.19 52.06 -26.44
C THR A 421 -4.51 51.92 -27.19
N ARG A 422 -4.63 50.95 -28.10
CA ARG A 422 -5.86 50.57 -28.80
C ARG A 422 -6.44 49.26 -28.27
N LYS A 423 -7.76 49.23 -28.04
CA LYS A 423 -8.50 48.01 -27.68
C LYS A 423 -8.69 47.11 -28.89
N VAL A 424 -8.23 45.86 -28.77
CA VAL A 424 -8.37 44.83 -29.80
C VAL A 424 -8.99 43.57 -29.22
N HIS A 425 -9.96 43.00 -29.94
CA HIS A 425 -10.58 41.73 -29.57
C HIS A 425 -9.64 40.57 -29.92
N MET A 426 -9.08 39.94 -28.89
CA MET A 426 -8.06 38.90 -29.01
C MET A 426 -8.64 37.49 -28.88
N TYR A 427 -9.54 37.26 -27.93
CA TYR A 427 -10.04 35.92 -27.61
C TYR A 427 -11.55 35.82 -27.74
N ASP A 428 -12.04 34.84 -28.47
CA ASP A 428 -13.47 34.58 -28.62
C ASP A 428 -14.05 33.93 -27.34
N ALA A 429 -15.37 34.02 -27.14
CA ALA A 429 -16.03 33.48 -25.95
C ALA A 429 -15.77 31.97 -25.75
N TYR A 430 -15.75 31.20 -26.84
CA TYR A 430 -15.42 29.77 -26.82
C TYR A 430 -14.00 29.52 -26.28
N GLU A 431 -12.99 30.24 -26.79
CA GLU A 431 -11.59 30.08 -26.38
C GLU A 431 -11.41 30.38 -24.88
N ARG A 432 -12.15 31.36 -24.35
CA ARG A 432 -12.14 31.72 -22.93
C ARG A 432 -12.77 30.66 -22.06
N ILE A 433 -13.98 30.20 -22.40
CA ILE A 433 -14.68 29.16 -21.64
C ILE A 433 -13.85 27.88 -21.61
N TRP A 434 -13.33 27.47 -22.77
CA TRP A 434 -12.47 26.30 -22.91
C TRP A 434 -11.23 26.38 -22.00
N HIS A 435 -10.54 27.53 -22.02
CA HIS A 435 -9.36 27.74 -21.19
C HIS A 435 -9.67 27.68 -19.69
N TRP A 436 -10.72 28.37 -19.22
CA TRP A 436 -11.06 28.40 -17.79
C TRP A 436 -11.58 27.05 -17.29
N LEU A 437 -12.31 26.31 -18.13
CA LEU A 437 -12.70 24.93 -17.82
C LEU A 437 -11.45 24.05 -17.67
N GLN A 438 -10.51 24.13 -18.62
CA GLN A 438 -9.26 23.38 -18.57
C GLN A 438 -8.40 23.76 -17.37
N ALA A 439 -8.22 25.05 -17.09
CA ALA A 439 -7.43 25.54 -15.97
C ALA A 439 -8.01 25.07 -14.63
N SER A 440 -9.34 25.18 -14.46
CA SER A 440 -10.02 24.73 -13.24
C SER A 440 -9.89 23.22 -13.05
N ALA A 441 -10.09 22.44 -14.12
CA ALA A 441 -9.93 20.99 -14.07
C ALA A 441 -8.50 20.58 -13.68
N ILE A 442 -7.48 21.19 -14.27
CA ILE A 442 -6.07 20.90 -13.96
C ILE A 442 -5.73 21.25 -12.50
N LEU A 443 -6.17 22.42 -12.00
CA LEU A 443 -5.92 22.82 -10.61
C LEU A 443 -6.55 21.84 -9.62
N LEU A 444 -7.80 21.43 -9.87
CA LEU A 444 -8.50 20.46 -9.04
C LEU A 444 -7.88 19.05 -9.15
N LEU A 445 -7.36 18.66 -10.32
CA LEU A 445 -6.63 17.42 -10.52
C LEU A 445 -5.32 17.39 -9.75
N ILE A 446 -4.56 18.48 -9.75
CA ILE A 446 -3.33 18.61 -8.95
C ILE A 446 -3.66 18.47 -7.46
N PHE A 447 -4.69 19.17 -7.00
CA PHE A 447 -5.12 19.11 -5.60
C PHE A 447 -5.55 17.69 -5.19
N THR A 448 -6.46 17.08 -5.94
CA THR A 448 -6.94 15.72 -5.67
C THR A 448 -5.83 14.68 -5.81
N GLY A 449 -4.93 14.84 -6.79
CA GLY A 449 -3.76 13.99 -6.98
C GLY A 449 -2.79 14.04 -5.81
N LEU A 450 -2.56 15.23 -5.23
CA LEU A 450 -1.73 15.39 -4.04
C LEU A 450 -2.33 14.67 -2.82
N VAL A 451 -3.65 14.75 -2.64
CA VAL A 451 -4.37 14.03 -1.57
C VAL A 451 -4.27 12.50 -1.76
N ILE A 452 -4.34 12.00 -2.99
CA ILE A 452 -4.17 10.57 -3.32
C ILE A 452 -2.73 10.12 -3.08
N HIS A 453 -1.76 10.95 -3.41
CA HIS A 453 -0.33 10.65 -3.31
C HIS A 453 0.17 10.62 -1.86
N LYS A 454 -0.34 11.50 -0.99
CA LYS A 454 0.04 11.59 0.43
C LYS A 454 -1.19 11.65 1.35
N PRO A 455 -1.99 10.57 1.45
CA PRO A 455 -3.27 10.59 2.15
C PRO A 455 -3.16 10.86 3.65
N HIS A 456 -2.02 10.54 4.28
CA HIS A 456 -1.75 10.79 5.70
C HIS A 456 -1.73 12.29 6.04
N LEU A 457 -1.26 13.16 5.13
CA LEU A 457 -1.26 14.61 5.32
C LEU A 457 -2.67 15.22 5.24
N PHE A 458 -3.61 14.49 4.61
CA PHE A 458 -4.93 14.99 4.23
C PHE A 458 -6.06 14.15 4.85
N GLY A 459 -5.87 13.67 6.08
CA GLY A 459 -6.78 12.77 6.78
C GLY A 459 -8.21 13.26 6.98
N MET A 460 -8.50 14.54 6.71
CA MET A 460 -9.86 15.11 6.74
C MET A 460 -10.72 14.74 5.51
N PHE A 461 -10.10 14.28 4.42
CA PHE A 461 -10.81 13.94 3.18
C PHE A 461 -11.06 12.43 3.08
N SER A 462 -12.20 12.05 2.50
CA SER A 462 -12.47 10.64 2.15
C SER A 462 -11.60 10.23 0.96
N PHE A 463 -10.74 9.25 1.16
CA PHE A 463 -9.83 8.76 0.12
C PHE A 463 -10.59 8.23 -1.10
N GLU A 464 -11.62 7.40 -0.89
CA GLU A 464 -12.47 6.87 -1.95
C GLU A 464 -13.09 8.00 -2.78
N TYR A 465 -13.68 8.98 -2.10
CA TYR A 465 -14.35 10.09 -2.77
C TYR A 465 -13.38 10.95 -3.59
N ILE A 466 -12.19 11.23 -3.04
CA ILE A 466 -11.16 11.99 -3.76
C ILE A 466 -10.69 11.26 -5.01
N VAL A 467 -10.50 9.94 -4.96
CA VAL A 467 -10.17 9.12 -6.14
C VAL A 467 -11.28 9.21 -7.20
N GLN A 468 -12.54 9.14 -6.80
CA GLN A 468 -13.67 9.29 -7.73
C GLN A 468 -13.69 10.69 -8.37
N VAL A 469 -13.54 11.75 -7.58
CA VAL A 469 -13.49 13.14 -8.08
C VAL A 469 -12.31 13.33 -9.04
N HIS A 470 -11.13 12.80 -8.70
CA HIS A 470 -9.95 12.86 -9.57
C HIS A 470 -10.22 12.21 -10.93
N ASN A 471 -10.80 11.01 -10.93
CA ASN A 471 -11.15 10.30 -12.16
C ASN A 471 -12.15 11.09 -13.01
N VAL A 472 -13.23 11.61 -12.40
CA VAL A 472 -14.25 12.41 -13.10
C VAL A 472 -13.63 13.66 -13.72
N LEU A 473 -12.80 14.39 -12.97
CA LEU A 473 -12.08 15.57 -13.49
C LEU A 473 -11.13 15.19 -14.63
N GLY A 474 -10.47 14.03 -14.53
CA GLY A 474 -9.59 13.50 -15.57
C GLY A 474 -10.36 13.24 -16.87
N PHE A 475 -11.55 12.64 -16.79
CA PHE A 475 -12.42 12.43 -17.95
C PHE A 475 -12.98 13.74 -18.51
N ILE A 476 -13.35 14.70 -17.65
CA ILE A 476 -13.74 16.04 -18.11
C ILE A 476 -12.61 16.69 -18.91
N LEU A 477 -11.38 16.63 -18.39
CA LEU A 477 -10.20 17.16 -19.08
C LEU A 477 -9.93 16.43 -20.40
N LEU A 478 -10.03 15.10 -20.43
CA LEU A 478 -9.86 14.27 -21.62
C LEU A 478 -10.89 14.62 -22.70
N ILE A 479 -12.17 14.71 -22.35
CA ILE A 479 -13.24 15.08 -23.28
C ILE A 479 -13.02 16.51 -23.78
N ASN A 480 -12.68 17.44 -22.88
CA ASN A 480 -12.39 18.82 -23.25
C ASN A 480 -11.21 18.92 -24.22
N ALA A 481 -10.15 18.15 -24.01
CA ALA A 481 -9.00 18.08 -24.91
C ALA A 481 -9.36 17.46 -26.27
N ALA A 482 -10.16 16.39 -26.28
CA ALA A 482 -10.62 15.74 -27.52
C ALA A 482 -11.52 16.68 -28.35
N LEU A 483 -12.43 17.40 -27.72
CA LEU A 483 -13.27 18.40 -28.38
C LEU A 483 -12.45 19.56 -28.94
N ALA A 484 -11.42 20.01 -28.22
CA ALA A 484 -10.51 21.05 -28.70
C ALA A 484 -9.67 20.58 -29.90
N LEU A 485 -9.17 19.34 -29.85
CA LEU A 485 -8.47 18.73 -30.98
C LEU A 485 -9.39 18.62 -32.20
N PHE A 486 -10.62 18.14 -32.01
CA PHE A 486 -11.62 18.08 -33.07
C PHE A 486 -11.92 19.46 -33.66
N TYR A 487 -12.16 20.47 -32.82
CA TYR A 487 -12.42 21.84 -33.26
C TYR A 487 -11.25 22.42 -34.06
N THR A 488 -10.02 22.23 -33.60
CA THR A 488 -8.81 22.77 -34.26
C THR A 488 -8.50 22.07 -35.59
N LEU A 489 -8.81 20.76 -35.70
CA LEU A 489 -8.72 20.01 -36.95
C LEU A 489 -9.83 20.42 -37.92
N ALA A 490 -11.09 20.46 -37.48
CA ALA A 490 -12.24 20.79 -38.31
C ALA A 490 -12.22 22.24 -38.83
N SER A 491 -11.76 23.19 -38.01
CA SER A 491 -11.64 24.60 -38.39
C SER A 491 -10.40 24.90 -39.25
N GLY A 492 -9.51 23.93 -39.49
CA GLY A 492 -8.24 24.15 -40.20
C GLY A 492 -7.25 25.06 -39.43
N THR A 493 -7.58 25.42 -38.19
CA THR A 493 -6.79 26.31 -37.32
C THR A 493 -5.46 25.70 -36.91
N ILE A 494 -5.27 24.39 -37.11
CA ILE A 494 -4.05 23.67 -36.75
C ILE A 494 -2.77 24.26 -37.38
N LYS A 495 -2.88 24.91 -38.55
CA LYS A 495 -1.76 25.60 -39.20
C LYS A 495 -1.14 26.70 -38.33
N ARG A 496 -1.87 27.26 -37.37
CA ARG A 496 -1.37 28.28 -36.42
C ARG A 496 -0.35 27.75 -35.42
N PHE A 497 -0.28 26.43 -35.22
CA PHE A 497 0.62 25.81 -34.24
C PHE A 497 1.96 25.36 -34.84
N PHE A 498 2.11 25.37 -36.17
CA PHE A 498 3.37 25.05 -36.81
C PHE A 498 4.25 26.30 -36.90
N PRO A 499 5.49 26.26 -36.38
CA PRO A 499 6.40 27.38 -36.51
C PRO A 499 6.74 27.64 -37.99
N GLU A 500 6.73 28.90 -38.39
CA GLU A 500 7.25 29.32 -39.69
C GLU A 500 8.73 28.91 -39.78
N LYS A 501 9.11 28.26 -40.89
CA LYS A 501 10.46 27.68 -41.06
C LYS A 501 11.58 28.72 -41.09
N ASP A 502 11.26 29.97 -41.39
CA ASP A 502 12.26 31.03 -41.52
C ASP A 502 12.56 31.70 -40.16
N ASN A 503 13.85 31.67 -39.79
CA ASN A 503 14.45 32.33 -38.63
C ASN A 503 13.79 32.07 -37.26
N PHE A 504 13.22 30.88 -37.04
CA PHE A 504 12.61 30.50 -35.75
C PHE A 504 13.61 30.54 -34.58
N PHE A 505 14.80 29.98 -34.77
CA PHE A 505 15.84 29.93 -33.74
C PHE A 505 16.40 31.32 -33.39
N GLY A 506 16.54 32.21 -34.38
CA GLY A 506 16.94 33.60 -34.15
C GLY A 506 15.91 34.36 -33.33
N ARG A 507 14.62 34.27 -33.71
CA ARG A 507 13.52 34.90 -32.94
C ARG A 507 13.40 34.32 -31.52
N ALA A 508 13.60 33.02 -31.33
CA ALA A 508 13.60 32.38 -30.01
C ALA A 508 14.77 32.87 -29.14
N PHE A 509 15.96 33.06 -29.73
CA PHE A 509 17.12 33.60 -29.03
C PHE A 509 16.94 35.08 -28.67
N GLU A 510 16.43 35.91 -29.57
CA GLU A 510 16.08 37.30 -29.29
C GLU A 510 15.07 37.41 -28.15
N GLN A 511 14.09 36.51 -28.12
CA GLN A 511 13.13 36.44 -27.04
C GLN A 511 13.76 36.05 -25.70
N ALA A 512 14.63 35.04 -25.70
CA ALA A 512 15.35 34.62 -24.51
C ALA A 512 16.25 35.75 -23.96
N MET A 513 16.91 36.50 -24.85
CA MET A 513 17.69 37.67 -24.50
C MET A 513 16.83 38.82 -23.96
N PHE A 514 15.62 39.01 -24.51
CA PHE A 514 14.67 39.98 -23.98
C PHE A 514 14.24 39.60 -22.55
N TYR A 515 13.79 38.37 -22.31
CA TYR A 515 13.37 37.95 -20.98
C TYR A 515 14.53 37.92 -19.97
N SER A 516 15.76 37.59 -20.39
CA SER A 516 16.91 37.57 -19.48
C SER A 516 17.54 38.95 -19.23
N LYS A 517 17.44 39.89 -20.16
CA LYS A 517 18.14 41.20 -20.07
C LYS A 517 17.28 42.39 -20.50
N GLY A 518 16.65 42.34 -21.67
CA GLY A 518 15.91 43.49 -22.25
C GLY A 518 14.71 43.96 -21.41
N ILE A 519 14.00 43.04 -20.77
CA ILE A 519 12.84 43.34 -19.93
C ILE A 519 13.21 44.20 -18.71
N PHE A 520 14.45 44.06 -18.21
CA PHE A 520 14.99 44.88 -17.12
C PHE A 520 15.52 46.23 -17.63
N ALA A 521 15.95 46.30 -18.89
CA ALA A 521 16.41 47.53 -19.52
C ALA A 521 15.24 48.47 -19.92
N GLY A 522 14.01 47.93 -19.97
CA GLY A 522 12.82 48.66 -20.40
C GLY A 522 12.59 48.62 -21.90
N ASP A 523 13.28 47.72 -22.62
CA ASP A 523 13.19 47.59 -24.07
C ASP A 523 11.75 47.25 -24.51
N ALA A 524 11.40 47.65 -25.73
CA ALA A 524 10.16 47.22 -26.38
C ALA A 524 10.18 45.70 -26.56
N HIS A 525 9.01 45.07 -26.45
CA HIS A 525 8.92 43.62 -26.66
C HIS A 525 9.24 43.32 -28.13
N PRO A 526 10.14 42.36 -28.44
CA PRO A 526 10.72 42.20 -29.79
C PRO A 526 9.73 41.72 -30.86
N LEU A 527 8.54 41.26 -30.45
CA LEU A 527 7.46 40.85 -31.35
C LEU A 527 6.15 41.53 -30.93
N GLU A 528 5.49 42.19 -31.88
CA GLU A 528 4.12 42.69 -31.72
C GLU A 528 3.14 41.51 -31.72
N LYS A 529 2.29 41.42 -30.70
CA LYS A 529 1.19 40.46 -30.69
C LYS A 529 0.14 40.88 -31.71
N THR A 530 -0.07 40.10 -32.76
CA THR A 530 -1.18 40.31 -33.69
C THR A 530 -2.21 39.19 -33.55
N LYS A 531 -3.42 39.41 -34.07
CA LYS A 531 -4.49 38.38 -34.05
C LYS A 531 -4.09 37.07 -34.73
N GLN A 532 -3.14 37.14 -35.69
CA GLN A 532 -2.58 36.02 -36.45
C GLN A 532 -1.32 35.43 -35.79
N ASN A 533 -0.45 36.25 -35.20
CA ASN A 533 0.76 35.82 -34.47
C ASN A 533 0.60 36.10 -32.96
N ARG A 534 -0.26 35.32 -32.30
CA ARG A 534 -0.60 35.50 -30.87
C ARG A 534 0.47 34.99 -29.89
N LEU A 535 1.32 34.05 -30.35
CA LEU A 535 2.28 33.33 -29.50
C LEU A 535 3.70 33.69 -29.93
N ASN A 536 4.54 34.10 -28.98
CA ASN A 536 5.96 34.29 -29.26
C ASN A 536 6.68 32.93 -29.35
N PRO A 537 7.82 32.82 -30.07
CA PRO A 537 8.58 31.57 -30.25
C PRO A 537 8.82 30.75 -28.97
N LEU A 538 9.18 31.38 -27.84
CA LEU A 538 9.40 30.66 -26.58
C LEU A 538 8.08 30.07 -26.03
N GLN A 539 6.98 30.82 -26.15
CA GLN A 539 5.64 30.33 -25.80
C GLN A 539 5.15 29.25 -26.77
N GLN A 540 5.53 29.31 -28.05
CA GLN A 540 5.25 28.26 -29.03
C GLN A 540 5.97 26.96 -28.67
N ILE A 541 7.24 27.01 -28.28
CA ILE A 541 8.00 25.83 -27.80
C ILE A 541 7.33 25.24 -26.57
N THR A 542 7.00 26.07 -25.58
CA THR A 542 6.32 25.62 -24.36
C THR A 542 4.96 25.01 -24.68
N TYR A 543 4.18 25.63 -25.56
CA TYR A 543 2.88 25.12 -25.99
C TYR A 543 3.00 23.78 -26.73
N LEU A 544 3.98 23.65 -27.64
CA LEU A 544 4.26 22.40 -28.33
C LEU A 544 4.66 21.30 -27.36
N ALA A 545 5.55 21.58 -26.40
CA ALA A 545 5.95 20.62 -25.37
C ALA A 545 4.75 20.21 -24.50
N ILE A 546 3.89 21.14 -24.10
CA ILE A 546 2.73 20.82 -23.27
C ILE A 546 1.70 20.00 -24.04
N LEU A 547 1.32 20.46 -25.22
CA LEU A 547 0.22 19.86 -25.96
C LEU A 547 0.59 18.52 -26.59
N ASN A 548 1.87 18.30 -26.94
CA ASN A 548 2.31 17.07 -27.59
C ASN A 548 3.08 16.10 -26.67
N ILE A 549 3.56 16.56 -25.52
CA ILE A 549 4.35 15.70 -24.60
C ILE A 549 3.70 15.67 -23.23
N LEU A 550 3.67 16.79 -22.50
CA LEU A 550 3.32 16.79 -21.09
C LEU A 550 1.84 16.39 -20.85
N LEU A 551 0.89 17.03 -21.54
CA LEU A 551 -0.53 16.73 -21.42
C LEU A 551 -0.87 15.33 -21.92
N PRO A 552 -0.44 14.90 -23.13
CA PRO A 552 -0.66 13.52 -23.56
C PRO A 552 -0.04 12.50 -22.60
N ALA A 553 1.18 12.72 -22.10
CA ALA A 553 1.81 11.79 -21.17
C ALA A 553 1.04 11.69 -19.85
N GLN A 554 0.56 12.80 -19.29
CA GLN A 554 -0.27 12.78 -18.07
C GLN A 554 -1.60 12.04 -18.31
N VAL A 555 -2.25 12.30 -19.45
CA VAL A 555 -3.50 11.65 -19.82
C VAL A 555 -3.29 10.15 -20.04
N ILE A 556 -2.28 9.76 -20.82
CA ILE A 556 -1.97 8.36 -21.11
C ILE A 556 -1.67 7.60 -19.81
N THR A 557 -0.78 8.13 -18.96
CA THR A 557 -0.47 7.49 -17.68
C THR A 557 -1.69 7.40 -16.77
N GLY A 558 -2.52 8.45 -16.70
CA GLY A 558 -3.76 8.44 -15.92
C GLY A 558 -4.78 7.43 -16.42
N VAL A 559 -4.99 7.34 -17.74
CA VAL A 559 -5.89 6.36 -18.37
C VAL A 559 -5.38 4.94 -18.17
N LEU A 560 -4.06 4.71 -18.23
CA LEU A 560 -3.47 3.39 -17.97
C LEU A 560 -3.62 2.96 -16.50
N ILE A 561 -3.46 3.89 -15.55
CA ILE A 561 -3.68 3.63 -14.13
C ILE A 561 -5.16 3.32 -13.87
N TRP A 562 -6.08 4.14 -14.39
CA TRP A 562 -7.53 3.93 -14.26
C TRP A 562 -7.98 2.62 -14.95
N GLY A 563 -7.49 2.36 -16.15
CA GLY A 563 -7.85 1.21 -16.97
C GLY A 563 -7.25 -0.12 -16.50
N MET A 564 -6.39 -0.12 -15.46
CA MET A 564 -5.67 -1.31 -15.01
C MET A 564 -6.60 -2.45 -14.55
N GLN A 565 -7.80 -2.14 -14.04
CA GLN A 565 -8.79 -3.14 -13.66
C GLN A 565 -9.48 -3.82 -14.86
N GLU A 566 -9.49 -3.17 -16.03
CA GLU A 566 -10.14 -3.67 -17.25
C GLU A 566 -9.10 -4.28 -18.20
N TRP A 567 -7.91 -3.69 -18.28
CA TRP A 567 -6.81 -4.08 -19.18
C TRP A 567 -5.50 -4.33 -18.41
N PRO A 568 -5.48 -5.26 -17.45
CA PRO A 568 -4.31 -5.49 -16.60
C PRO A 568 -3.06 -5.90 -17.41
N GLN A 569 -3.24 -6.63 -18.52
CA GLN A 569 -2.14 -7.04 -19.39
C GLN A 569 -1.46 -5.83 -20.06
N LEU A 570 -2.24 -4.86 -20.54
CA LEU A 570 -1.73 -3.64 -21.17
C LEU A 570 -0.93 -2.80 -20.17
N ALA A 571 -1.42 -2.68 -18.93
CA ALA A 571 -0.69 -1.98 -17.89
C ALA A 571 0.59 -2.74 -17.48
N ALA A 572 0.55 -4.08 -17.44
CA ALA A 572 1.70 -4.90 -17.10
C ALA A 572 2.85 -4.79 -18.12
N THR A 573 2.56 -4.66 -19.43
CA THR A 573 3.61 -4.53 -20.46
C THR A 573 4.44 -3.26 -20.32
N VAL A 574 3.88 -2.21 -19.72
CA VAL A 574 4.57 -0.95 -19.43
C VAL A 574 5.12 -0.88 -17.99
N GLY A 575 5.10 -1.99 -17.25
CA GLY A 575 5.66 -2.10 -15.90
C GLY A 575 4.67 -1.89 -14.75
N GLY A 576 3.37 -1.74 -15.03
CA GLY A 576 2.32 -1.63 -14.01
C GLY A 576 2.42 -0.37 -13.14
N LEU A 577 1.79 -0.40 -11.95
CA LEU A 577 1.83 0.71 -11.00
C LEU A 577 3.25 1.13 -10.56
N PRO A 578 4.22 0.22 -10.33
CA PRO A 578 5.59 0.61 -9.96
C PRO A 578 6.26 1.57 -10.93
N VAL A 579 5.86 1.57 -12.22
CA VAL A 579 6.39 2.47 -13.24
C VAL A 579 5.42 3.63 -13.52
N LEU A 580 4.14 3.33 -13.69
CA LEU A 580 3.13 4.32 -14.09
C LEU A 580 2.89 5.39 -13.03
N ALA A 581 2.79 5.02 -11.75
CA ALA A 581 2.46 5.97 -10.68
C ALA A 581 3.59 6.99 -10.42
N PRO A 582 4.88 6.60 -10.34
CA PRO A 582 5.98 7.57 -10.27
C PRO A 582 6.03 8.53 -11.47
N ILE A 583 5.83 8.04 -12.69
CA ILE A 583 5.80 8.89 -13.89
C ILE A 583 4.62 9.87 -13.82
N HIS A 584 3.41 9.38 -13.50
CA HIS A 584 2.22 10.23 -13.41
C HIS A 584 2.39 11.34 -12.36
N THR A 585 3.03 11.01 -11.23
CA THR A 585 3.33 11.96 -10.15
C THR A 585 4.38 12.98 -10.58
N PHE A 586 5.46 12.55 -11.24
CA PHE A 586 6.49 13.44 -11.76
C PHE A 586 5.93 14.43 -12.79
N LEU A 587 5.08 13.95 -13.71
CA LEU A 587 4.41 14.79 -14.71
C LEU A 587 3.46 15.81 -14.03
N ALA A 588 2.79 15.42 -12.93
CA ALA A 588 1.95 16.34 -12.14
C ALA A 588 2.79 17.44 -11.46
N TRP A 589 3.98 17.10 -10.96
CA TRP A 589 4.95 18.10 -10.46
C TRP A 589 5.39 19.06 -11.58
N ALA A 590 5.67 18.55 -12.77
CA ALA A 590 6.04 19.38 -13.93
C ALA A 590 4.90 20.31 -14.35
N PHE A 591 3.65 19.83 -14.33
CA PHE A 591 2.47 20.67 -14.55
C PHE A 591 2.31 21.76 -13.50
N SER A 592 2.53 21.42 -12.22
CA SER A 592 2.44 22.38 -11.11
C SER A 592 3.48 23.50 -11.27
N ALA A 593 4.72 23.15 -11.63
CA ALA A 593 5.77 24.12 -11.88
C ALA A 593 5.50 24.97 -13.13
N PHE A 594 4.94 24.36 -14.19
CA PHE A 594 4.50 25.08 -15.38
C PHE A 594 3.42 26.10 -15.04
N ILE A 595 2.43 25.78 -14.19
CA ILE A 595 1.37 26.74 -13.81
C ILE A 595 1.96 27.97 -13.14
N VAL A 596 2.92 27.81 -12.22
CA VAL A 596 3.60 28.94 -11.56
C VAL A 596 4.28 29.83 -12.61
N MET A 597 5.04 29.23 -13.53
CA MET A 597 5.69 29.96 -14.62
C MET A 597 4.68 30.62 -15.56
N HIS A 598 3.60 29.92 -15.92
CA HIS A 598 2.57 30.39 -16.84
C HIS A 598 1.84 31.62 -16.29
N VAL A 599 1.36 31.52 -15.05
CA VAL A 599 0.71 32.64 -14.35
C VAL A 599 1.69 33.82 -14.27
N TYR A 600 2.96 33.57 -13.95
CA TYR A 600 3.97 34.63 -13.93
C TYR A 600 4.13 35.33 -15.28
N LEU A 601 4.25 34.57 -16.38
CA LEU A 601 4.38 35.14 -17.72
C LEU A 601 3.15 35.98 -18.14
N THR A 602 1.97 35.74 -17.57
CA THR A 602 0.80 36.60 -17.84
C THR A 602 0.95 38.01 -17.23
N THR A 603 1.87 38.18 -16.28
CA THR A 603 2.18 39.46 -15.62
C THR A 603 3.29 40.27 -16.31
N THR A 604 3.84 39.77 -17.42
CA THR A 604 4.93 40.43 -18.16
C THR A 604 4.45 41.47 -19.17
N GLY A 605 3.13 41.64 -19.34
CA GLY A 605 2.55 42.70 -20.17
C GLY A 605 2.69 44.11 -19.55
N GLU A 606 2.11 45.11 -20.22
CA GLU A 606 2.15 46.52 -19.79
C GLU A 606 1.73 46.72 -18.33
N LYS A 607 0.67 46.02 -17.91
CA LYS A 607 0.19 45.98 -16.52
C LYS A 607 0.24 44.54 -16.03
N PRO A 608 0.54 44.29 -14.74
CA PRO A 608 0.61 42.94 -14.20
C PRO A 608 -0.66 42.09 -14.40
N LEU A 609 -1.82 42.73 -14.56
CA LEU A 609 -3.11 42.05 -14.76
C LEU A 609 -3.63 42.12 -16.20
N SER A 610 -2.90 42.71 -17.16
CA SER A 610 -3.42 42.90 -18.52
C SER A 610 -3.70 41.56 -19.22
N GLY A 611 -2.79 40.58 -19.08
CA GLY A 611 -2.98 39.24 -19.66
C GLY A 611 -4.13 38.46 -19.03
N ILE A 612 -4.33 38.56 -17.71
CA ILE A 612 -5.47 37.91 -17.03
C ILE A 612 -6.78 38.57 -17.46
N LYS A 613 -6.81 39.92 -17.51
CA LYS A 613 -7.99 40.68 -17.93
C LYS A 613 -8.36 40.41 -19.39
N SER A 614 -7.40 40.21 -20.29
CA SER A 614 -7.69 39.86 -21.67
C SER A 614 -8.29 38.47 -21.77
N MET A 615 -7.86 37.52 -20.94
CA MET A 615 -8.43 36.17 -20.91
C MET A 615 -9.82 36.08 -20.26
N ILE A 616 -10.19 37.05 -19.41
CA ILE A 616 -11.54 37.15 -18.84
C ILE A 616 -12.47 37.89 -19.82
N SER A 617 -12.04 39.05 -20.32
CA SER A 617 -12.90 39.95 -21.09
C SER A 617 -12.90 39.70 -22.60
N GLY A 618 -11.85 39.09 -23.14
CA GLY A 618 -11.60 38.94 -24.59
C GLY A 618 -10.87 40.10 -25.24
N TRP A 619 -10.66 41.21 -24.52
CA TRP A 619 -10.09 42.45 -25.05
C TRP A 619 -8.70 42.74 -24.44
N GLU A 620 -7.74 43.09 -25.29
CA GLU A 620 -6.39 43.53 -24.88
C GLU A 620 -6.18 44.99 -25.31
N ASP A 621 -5.59 45.80 -24.44
CA ASP A 621 -5.13 47.16 -24.77
C ASP A 621 -3.69 47.01 -25.33
N MET A 622 -3.43 47.47 -26.56
CA MET A 622 -2.11 47.36 -27.24
C MET A 622 -1.52 48.73 -27.59
N GLU A 623 -0.24 48.96 -27.31
CA GLU A 623 0.48 50.20 -27.71
C GLU A 623 0.42 50.43 -29.24
N GLU A 624 0.08 51.65 -29.67
CA GLU A 624 0.13 52.07 -31.07
C GLU A 624 1.56 52.45 -31.45
N HIS A 625 2.20 51.65 -32.32
CA HIS A 625 3.46 52.03 -32.96
C HIS A 625 3.18 52.81 -34.25
N HIS A 626 3.48 54.11 -34.26
CA HIS A 626 3.53 54.90 -35.49
C HIS A 626 4.81 54.55 -36.27
N GLY A 627 4.71 53.66 -37.26
CA GLY A 627 5.82 53.29 -38.14
C GLY A 627 5.37 52.75 -39.50
N ASN A 628 5.40 53.64 -40.51
CA ASN A 628 5.34 53.44 -41.97
C ASN A 628 4.14 52.69 -42.59
N THR A 629 3.18 53.47 -43.05
CA THR A 629 2.42 53.22 -44.29
C THR A 629 3.37 52.92 -45.44
N GLU A 630 3.57 51.65 -45.76
CA GLU A 630 3.81 51.22 -47.14
C GLU A 630 2.67 50.31 -47.59
N SER A 631 2.18 50.62 -48.78
CA SER A 631 0.94 50.13 -49.38
C SER A 631 0.89 48.61 -49.51
N VAL A 632 -0.05 47.96 -48.82
CA VAL A 632 -0.56 46.67 -49.27
C VAL A 632 -1.82 46.93 -50.08
N LYS A 633 -1.63 46.95 -51.40
CA LYS A 633 -2.71 46.89 -52.38
C LYS A 633 -3.64 45.73 -52.03
N GLU A 634 -4.91 46.08 -51.99
CA GLU A 634 -6.03 45.20 -52.22
C GLU A 634 -5.77 44.24 -53.38
N THR A 635 -5.66 42.94 -53.08
CA THR A 635 -6.00 41.88 -54.02
C THR A 635 -6.94 40.92 -53.32
N ALA A 636 -8.22 41.12 -53.61
CA ALA A 636 -9.22 40.07 -53.58
C ALA A 636 -8.74 38.86 -54.38
N HIS A 637 -8.92 37.64 -53.85
CA HIS A 637 -9.52 36.50 -54.55
C HIS A 637 -9.33 35.18 -53.75
N VAL A 638 -10.50 34.57 -53.47
CA VAL A 638 -10.82 33.13 -53.29
C VAL A 638 -10.23 32.38 -52.09
#